data_AF-A0A1W6LKA7-F1
#
_entry.id   AF-A0A1W6LKA7-F1
#
_cell.length_a   1.000
_cell.length_b   1.000
_cell.length_c   1.000
_cell.angle_alpha   90.00
_cell.angle_beta   90.00
_cell.angle_gamma   90.00
#
_symmetry.space_group_name_H-M   'P 1'
#
loop_
_entity.id
_entity.type
_entity.pdbx_description
1 polymer ?
#
loop_
_entity_poly.entity_id
_entity_poly.type
_entity_poly.pdbx_seq_one_letter_code
_entity_poly.pdbx_strand_id
1 'polypeptide(L)'
;MKKIVFVLTALLIFTAGAAMAEDHYWSGGDPNNNLISDPDNYWGDKGVPAPGDILYFDNKWSPLMEMDSTVDLEVNQAYLGKATADGVFEMNVSGGSLNVSDKFVMCKDNRSGMEATLNMSGGTISTGGWFTLGGQTKAAVNMTGGLLDVGTKLAMGMYGDASGVLNLDGGTVIAGEIDIRGQSTTEPTVVNISDGTLIIDGDQVSQVNDYVNNGKIVSTKQDLGIAAEYDEENDETIVTASLELTFASNPIPANNSAGIDYDRDMLDWTAGIEADKHDVYLGYNEADVEAADTSSDLYLGRIDPNEIAVDYIMGLTHYWRVDEVSADGTEIWTGDVWSFTPQETFMIDDFEDYTGDEGNRVYQTWHDGVGYSTPVVVPGNGTGSQVGYPESPYVEQSGFAHGQMMPVYYNNDEAPYYSLVTKTFDTVQDFTREEIQAVGFNFKGSEDNDVEPIYLILEDDLGNQAKLSYAGDVDDIAFGPIVNWDSGFKFNADLADASPQGVDLTQVKKIHIQIGEETASAPAGSGMVLIDNVSIQSPRCVWDSTGDGTPDSFLQTADFNHDCVVDEDDMLYMAGQWLESENVITAEQPDQAHKLVHYDFNGITDPNTIFDISGNGYDAYPSSAEETAVVQSSGGYNGSGYADFDGNFHFLIPGEVFSSVTDQVSVSMWLKVPDNGEWRDVMRAYRSDWGDQSVRINLTPDKIVRFFSGSGDGELDGVTEYYPSDADQRWVHYAFVKDAGASKATIYIDGLPAEINYGADTEIIGSEIVNASLGGVREGTWSRMEGDMDEVQIYDYALAPAEILYLADVSSTTIPLPDNSADVDDSGEINLPDYALMAGEWLQTELWPEPLY
;
A
#
# COMPACT_ATOMS: atom_id res chain seq x y z
N MET A 1 -16.15 -9.69 -50.14
CA MET A 1 -15.06 -9.26 -51.08
C MET A 1 -14.19 -10.49 -51.39
N LYS A 2 -13.68 -10.66 -52.62
CA LYS A 2 -13.02 -11.90 -53.11
C LYS A 2 -11.87 -12.39 -52.21
N LYS A 3 -12.00 -13.56 -51.56
CA LYS A 3 -10.87 -14.26 -50.92
C LYS A 3 -10.14 -15.14 -51.96
N ILE A 4 -8.84 -14.90 -52.05
CA ILE A 4 -7.90 -15.46 -53.02
C ILE A 4 -7.49 -16.86 -52.53
N VAL A 5 -7.84 -17.88 -53.30
CA VAL A 5 -7.32 -19.25 -53.16
C VAL A 5 -5.94 -19.29 -53.81
N PHE A 6 -4.90 -19.54 -53.02
CA PHE A 6 -3.57 -19.86 -53.56
C PHE A 6 -3.55 -21.32 -54.01
N VAL A 7 -3.77 -21.53 -55.31
CA VAL A 7 -3.52 -22.80 -56.00
C VAL A 7 -2.04 -22.87 -56.33
N LEU A 8 -1.30 -23.77 -55.68
CA LEU A 8 0.04 -24.18 -56.15
C LEU A 8 -0.04 -25.61 -56.72
N THR A 9 -0.43 -25.70 -57.99
CA THR A 9 -0.34 -26.92 -58.79
C THR A 9 1.12 -27.23 -59.12
N ALA A 10 1.72 -28.21 -58.43
CA ALA A 10 2.90 -28.92 -58.91
C ALA A 10 2.46 -30.20 -59.61
N LEU A 11 2.41 -30.15 -60.95
CA LEU A 11 2.13 -31.31 -61.81
C LEU A 11 3.37 -32.23 -61.84
N LEU A 12 3.36 -33.30 -61.04
CA LEU A 12 4.24 -34.45 -61.20
C LEU A 12 3.38 -35.68 -61.51
N ILE A 13 3.39 -36.05 -62.79
CA ILE A 13 2.76 -37.29 -63.28
C ILE A 13 3.58 -38.47 -62.75
N PHE A 14 3.11 -39.09 -61.68
CA PHE A 14 3.39 -40.49 -61.39
C PHE A 14 2.13 -41.30 -61.71
N THR A 15 2.31 -42.37 -62.48
CA THR A 15 1.28 -43.37 -62.75
C THR A 15 0.90 -44.06 -61.44
N ALA A 16 -0.10 -43.54 -60.73
CA ALA A 16 -0.75 -44.27 -59.64
C ALA A 16 -1.64 -45.35 -60.27
N GLY A 17 -1.19 -46.61 -60.21
CA GLY A 17 -2.17 -47.68 -60.14
C GLY A 17 -3.04 -47.39 -58.93
N ALA A 18 -4.37 -47.47 -59.07
CA ALA A 18 -5.27 -47.36 -57.92
C ALA A 18 -4.85 -48.44 -56.90
N ALA A 19 -4.12 -48.03 -55.87
CA ALA A 19 -3.97 -48.83 -54.67
C ALA A 19 -5.40 -49.03 -54.15
N MET A 20 -5.79 -50.28 -53.91
CA MET A 20 -7.07 -50.54 -53.29
C MET A 20 -7.00 -50.01 -51.87
N ALA A 21 -8.02 -49.29 -51.41
CA ALA A 21 -8.14 -48.86 -50.03
C ALA A 21 -7.87 -50.04 -49.09
N GLU A 22 -6.92 -49.87 -48.18
CA GLU A 22 -6.55 -50.88 -47.19
C GLU A 22 -6.90 -50.43 -45.77
N ASP A 23 -7.17 -51.42 -44.91
CA ASP A 23 -7.28 -51.21 -43.48
C ASP A 23 -5.88 -51.17 -42.86
N HIS A 24 -5.56 -50.08 -42.15
CA HIS A 24 -4.34 -49.87 -41.38
C HIS A 24 -4.67 -49.83 -39.88
N TYR A 25 -4.08 -50.76 -39.11
CA TYR A 25 -4.26 -50.83 -37.67
C TYR A 25 -3.00 -50.27 -36.99
N TRP A 26 -3.10 -49.05 -36.47
CA TRP A 26 -2.06 -48.42 -35.66
C TRP A 26 -2.04 -49.06 -34.27
N SER A 27 -0.85 -49.33 -33.77
CA SER A 27 -0.66 -50.17 -32.59
C SER A 27 0.48 -49.78 -31.65
N GLY A 28 1.30 -48.79 -32.01
CA GLY A 28 2.49 -48.38 -31.26
C GLY A 28 3.60 -49.43 -31.27
N GLY A 29 3.82 -50.07 -32.43
CA GLY A 29 4.80 -51.14 -32.60
C GLY A 29 6.25 -50.71 -32.33
N ASP A 30 6.60 -49.44 -32.53
CA ASP A 30 7.89 -48.89 -32.10
C ASP A 30 7.79 -48.43 -30.64
N PRO A 31 8.51 -49.06 -29.70
CA PRO A 31 8.49 -48.65 -28.30
C PRO A 31 9.12 -47.27 -28.03
N ASN A 32 9.80 -46.67 -29.01
CA ASN A 32 10.47 -45.37 -28.86
C ASN A 32 9.79 -44.23 -29.63
N ASN A 33 8.76 -44.53 -30.42
CA ASN A 33 8.12 -43.53 -31.27
C ASN A 33 6.63 -43.82 -31.42
N ASN A 34 5.77 -42.94 -30.91
CA ASN A 34 4.31 -43.07 -31.04
C ASN A 34 3.74 -42.28 -32.24
N LEU A 35 4.59 -41.68 -33.09
CA LEU A 35 4.13 -40.87 -34.21
C LEU A 35 3.27 -41.69 -35.18
N ILE A 36 2.13 -41.12 -35.56
CA ILE A 36 1.21 -41.67 -36.56
C ILE A 36 1.86 -41.82 -37.94
N SER A 37 2.91 -41.04 -38.23
CA SER A 37 3.69 -41.08 -39.47
C SER A 37 4.83 -42.09 -39.45
N ASP A 38 5.03 -42.84 -38.35
CA ASP A 38 6.02 -43.92 -38.31
C ASP A 38 5.45 -45.20 -38.94
N PRO A 39 6.06 -45.74 -40.01
CA PRO A 39 5.60 -46.98 -40.65
C PRO A 39 5.66 -48.21 -39.72
N ASP A 40 6.53 -48.23 -38.72
CA ASP A 40 6.73 -49.38 -37.81
C ASP A 40 5.62 -49.48 -36.75
N ASN A 41 4.76 -48.47 -36.64
CA ASN A 41 3.62 -48.46 -35.72
C ASN A 41 2.39 -49.24 -36.20
N TYR A 42 2.42 -49.77 -37.43
CA TYR A 42 1.27 -50.41 -38.08
C TYR A 42 1.40 -51.94 -38.16
N TRP A 43 0.29 -52.65 -38.00
CA TRP A 43 0.29 -54.12 -38.10
C TRP A 43 0.66 -54.63 -39.48
N GLY A 44 1.48 -55.69 -39.52
CA GLY A 44 1.71 -56.51 -40.70
C GLY A 44 2.58 -55.86 -41.77
N ASP A 45 3.50 -54.96 -41.38
CA ASP A 45 4.44 -54.24 -42.26
C ASP A 45 3.72 -53.43 -43.37
N LYS A 46 2.50 -52.95 -43.09
CA LYS A 46 1.68 -52.20 -44.04
C LYS A 46 2.18 -50.76 -44.30
N GLY A 47 2.99 -50.22 -43.40
CA GLY A 47 3.47 -48.84 -43.47
C GLY A 47 2.39 -47.79 -43.16
N VAL A 48 2.74 -46.53 -43.39
CA VAL A 48 1.87 -45.36 -43.13
C VAL A 48 0.67 -45.36 -44.09
N PRO A 49 -0.56 -45.07 -43.60
CA PRO A 49 -1.75 -44.95 -44.43
C PRO A 49 -1.59 -43.91 -45.55
N ALA A 50 -2.31 -44.11 -46.65
CA ALA A 50 -2.35 -43.21 -47.80
C ALA A 50 -3.79 -42.75 -48.09
N PRO A 51 -3.98 -41.75 -48.98
CA PRO A 51 -5.31 -41.30 -49.38
C PRO A 51 -6.18 -42.47 -49.87
N GLY A 52 -7.36 -42.62 -49.27
CA GLY A 52 -8.29 -43.72 -49.56
C GLY A 52 -8.31 -44.83 -48.50
N ASP A 53 -7.28 -44.94 -47.66
CA ASP A 53 -7.16 -45.99 -46.64
C ASP A 53 -8.02 -45.72 -45.40
N ILE A 54 -8.23 -46.75 -44.59
CA ILE A 54 -8.92 -46.63 -43.31
C ILE A 54 -7.93 -46.80 -42.17
N LEU A 55 -7.84 -45.79 -41.31
CA LEU A 55 -7.05 -45.80 -40.10
C LEU A 55 -7.87 -46.30 -38.90
N TYR A 56 -7.40 -47.36 -38.26
CA TYR A 56 -7.91 -47.87 -37.00
C TYR A 56 -6.85 -47.74 -35.93
N PHE A 57 -7.19 -47.15 -34.79
CA PHE A 57 -6.38 -47.22 -33.59
C PHE A 57 -6.75 -48.49 -32.81
N ASP A 58 -5.84 -49.47 -32.81
CA ASP A 58 -5.95 -50.75 -32.11
C ASP A 58 -4.69 -50.96 -31.24
N ASN A 59 -4.79 -50.56 -29.97
CA ASN A 59 -3.68 -50.40 -29.01
C ASN A 59 -3.09 -51.75 -28.57
N LYS A 60 -2.21 -52.33 -29.40
CA LYS A 60 -1.55 -53.59 -29.05
C LYS A 60 -0.33 -53.41 -28.15
N TRP A 61 0.45 -52.36 -28.38
CA TRP A 61 1.75 -52.14 -27.72
C TRP A 61 1.83 -50.78 -27.03
N SER A 62 1.24 -49.73 -27.61
CA SER A 62 1.07 -48.42 -26.97
C SER A 62 -0.40 -48.00 -26.99
N PRO A 63 -0.93 -47.43 -25.88
CA PRO A 63 -2.25 -46.81 -25.84
C PRO A 63 -2.25 -45.34 -26.31
N LEU A 64 -1.08 -44.77 -26.63
CA LEU A 64 -0.90 -43.36 -26.97
C LEU A 64 -0.41 -43.21 -28.41
N MET A 65 -1.18 -42.54 -29.26
CA MET A 65 -0.78 -42.10 -30.61
C MET A 65 -0.41 -40.62 -30.58
N GLU A 66 0.64 -40.24 -31.29
CA GLU A 66 1.09 -38.85 -31.36
C GLU A 66 1.07 -38.29 -32.77
N MET A 67 0.75 -37.00 -32.85
CA MET A 67 0.80 -36.21 -34.06
C MET A 67 1.48 -34.88 -33.75
N ASP A 68 2.58 -34.61 -34.45
CA ASP A 68 3.36 -33.39 -34.31
C ASP A 68 3.39 -32.59 -35.61
N SER A 69 4.11 -31.46 -35.60
CA SER A 69 4.24 -30.57 -36.76
C SER A 69 4.80 -31.21 -38.04
N THR A 70 5.38 -32.40 -37.97
CA THR A 70 5.94 -33.12 -39.13
C THR A 70 4.92 -33.99 -39.86
N VAL A 71 3.75 -34.22 -39.25
CA VAL A 71 2.70 -35.07 -39.80
C VAL A 71 1.86 -34.29 -40.81
N ASP A 72 1.73 -34.84 -42.02
CA ASP A 72 0.73 -34.44 -43.02
C ASP A 72 0.17 -35.72 -43.64
N LEU A 73 -1.01 -36.14 -43.17
CA LEU A 73 -1.62 -37.43 -43.48
C LEU A 73 -3.02 -37.24 -44.05
N GLU A 74 -3.36 -38.03 -45.07
CA GLU A 74 -4.72 -38.09 -45.62
C GLU A 74 -5.22 -39.54 -45.63
N VAL A 75 -6.43 -39.74 -45.12
CA VAL A 75 -7.12 -41.04 -45.07
C VAL A 75 -8.59 -40.88 -45.48
N ASN A 76 -9.25 -42.00 -45.76
CA ASN A 76 -10.70 -42.03 -46.01
C ASN A 76 -11.49 -41.96 -44.70
N GLN A 77 -11.17 -42.85 -43.77
CA GLN A 77 -11.85 -42.91 -42.48
C GLN A 77 -10.83 -43.06 -41.36
N ALA A 78 -11.12 -42.47 -40.21
CA ALA A 78 -10.34 -42.62 -38.99
C ALA A 78 -11.23 -43.11 -37.84
N TYR A 79 -10.70 -44.05 -37.06
CA TYR A 79 -11.39 -44.61 -35.91
C TYR A 79 -10.47 -44.65 -34.70
N LEU A 80 -10.76 -43.83 -33.71
CA LEU A 80 -10.09 -43.84 -32.41
C LEU A 80 -10.90 -44.73 -31.46
N GLY A 81 -10.35 -45.87 -31.06
CA GLY A 81 -11.09 -46.88 -30.32
C GLY A 81 -11.93 -47.80 -31.21
N LYS A 82 -11.25 -48.56 -32.07
CA LYS A 82 -11.82 -49.74 -32.74
C LYS A 82 -10.79 -50.88 -32.65
N ALA A 83 -10.76 -51.53 -31.49
CA ALA A 83 -9.73 -52.50 -31.16
C ALA A 83 -10.23 -53.95 -31.13
N THR A 84 -9.27 -54.87 -31.27
CA THR A 84 -9.48 -56.30 -31.08
C THR A 84 -9.59 -56.71 -29.61
N ALA A 85 -9.31 -55.81 -28.64
CA ALA A 85 -9.42 -56.01 -27.19
C ALA A 85 -10.09 -54.80 -26.48
N ASP A 86 -10.38 -54.95 -25.17
CA ASP A 86 -10.86 -53.85 -24.32
C ASP A 86 -9.70 -52.88 -24.01
N GLY A 87 -9.92 -51.56 -23.98
CA GLY A 87 -8.85 -50.60 -23.73
C GLY A 87 -9.25 -49.12 -23.80
N VAL A 88 -8.37 -48.28 -23.24
CA VAL A 88 -8.42 -46.81 -23.31
C VAL A 88 -7.45 -46.33 -24.37
N PHE A 89 -7.89 -45.40 -25.22
CA PHE A 89 -7.14 -44.87 -26.35
C PHE A 89 -6.88 -43.39 -26.14
N GLU A 90 -5.65 -42.95 -26.35
CA GLU A 90 -5.27 -41.55 -26.28
C GLU A 90 -4.57 -41.12 -27.57
N MET A 91 -5.00 -40.01 -28.15
CA MET A 91 -4.31 -39.36 -29.26
C MET A 91 -3.93 -37.93 -28.87
N ASN A 92 -2.64 -37.60 -28.96
CA ASN A 92 -2.13 -36.27 -28.65
C ASN A 92 -1.70 -35.55 -29.95
N VAL A 93 -2.29 -34.38 -30.20
CA VAL A 93 -2.04 -33.54 -31.37
C VAL A 93 -1.42 -32.23 -30.93
N SER A 94 -0.13 -32.08 -31.22
CA SER A 94 0.64 -30.87 -30.92
C SER A 94 0.90 -30.01 -32.16
N GLY A 95 0.71 -30.55 -33.36
CA GLY A 95 0.93 -29.90 -34.65
C GLY A 95 0.56 -30.80 -35.83
N GLY A 96 0.77 -30.34 -37.07
CA GLY A 96 0.58 -31.14 -38.29
C GLY A 96 -0.87 -31.14 -38.81
N SER A 97 -1.13 -31.91 -39.87
CA SER A 97 -2.46 -32.11 -40.49
C SER A 97 -2.86 -33.58 -40.62
N LEU A 98 -4.10 -33.89 -40.24
CA LEU A 98 -4.77 -35.17 -40.53
C LEU A 98 -6.09 -34.87 -41.25
N ASN A 99 -6.13 -35.17 -42.54
CA ASN A 99 -7.31 -34.99 -43.38
C ASN A 99 -8.06 -36.32 -43.57
N VAL A 100 -9.31 -36.38 -43.13
CA VAL A 100 -10.16 -37.57 -43.17
C VAL A 100 -11.32 -37.34 -44.14
N SER A 101 -11.23 -37.85 -45.35
CA SER A 101 -12.16 -37.47 -46.43
C SER A 101 -13.63 -37.92 -46.25
N ASP A 102 -13.93 -38.91 -45.40
CA ASP A 102 -15.31 -39.34 -45.07
C ASP A 102 -15.66 -39.08 -43.60
N LYS A 103 -15.12 -39.83 -42.64
CA LYS A 103 -15.53 -39.68 -41.23
C LYS A 103 -14.47 -40.06 -40.21
N PHE A 104 -14.51 -39.36 -39.08
CA PHE A 104 -13.77 -39.68 -37.88
C PHE A 104 -14.75 -40.16 -36.81
N VAL A 105 -14.52 -41.34 -36.23
CA VAL A 105 -15.40 -41.88 -35.19
C VAL A 105 -14.59 -42.30 -33.96
N MET A 106 -14.92 -41.71 -32.82
CA MET A 106 -14.41 -42.11 -31.51
C MET A 106 -15.36 -43.13 -30.87
N CYS A 107 -14.80 -44.26 -30.43
CA CYS A 107 -15.52 -45.35 -29.76
C CYS A 107 -16.67 -45.93 -30.60
N LYS A 108 -16.36 -46.47 -31.79
CA LYS A 108 -17.36 -47.05 -32.70
C LYS A 108 -17.99 -48.33 -32.16
N ASP A 109 -17.28 -49.13 -31.37
CA ASP A 109 -17.71 -50.45 -30.93
C ASP A 109 -18.22 -50.43 -29.48
N ASN A 110 -19.22 -51.26 -29.15
CA ASN A 110 -19.88 -51.30 -27.84
C ASN A 110 -19.21 -52.25 -26.83
N ARG A 111 -17.87 -52.32 -26.83
CA ARG A 111 -17.13 -53.22 -25.93
C ARG A 111 -17.05 -52.65 -24.51
N SER A 112 -17.00 -53.53 -23.53
CA SER A 112 -16.93 -53.15 -22.11
C SER A 112 -15.61 -52.43 -21.81
N GLY A 113 -15.68 -51.21 -21.29
CA GLY A 113 -14.50 -50.44 -20.88
C GLY A 113 -13.73 -49.76 -22.02
N MET A 114 -14.35 -49.58 -23.19
CA MET A 114 -13.76 -48.81 -24.29
C MET A 114 -13.95 -47.30 -24.06
N GLU A 115 -12.84 -46.55 -23.98
CA GLU A 115 -12.84 -45.09 -23.85
C GLU A 115 -11.79 -44.48 -24.78
N ALA A 116 -12.08 -43.31 -25.35
CA ALA A 116 -11.15 -42.63 -26.25
C ALA A 116 -11.03 -41.15 -25.89
N THR A 117 -9.79 -40.67 -25.80
CA THR A 117 -9.46 -39.27 -25.55
C THR A 117 -8.61 -38.73 -26.69
N LEU A 118 -9.01 -37.57 -27.22
CA LEU A 118 -8.23 -36.79 -28.18
C LEU A 118 -7.82 -35.48 -27.50
N ASN A 119 -6.53 -35.26 -27.30
CA ASN A 119 -6.01 -34.01 -26.74
C ASN A 119 -5.37 -33.19 -27.87
N MET A 120 -5.82 -31.96 -28.06
CA MET A 120 -5.30 -31.04 -29.08
C MET A 120 -4.77 -29.78 -28.40
N SER A 121 -3.46 -29.55 -28.50
CA SER A 121 -2.81 -28.28 -28.14
C SER A 121 -2.40 -27.48 -29.39
N GLY A 122 -2.47 -28.10 -30.57
CA GLY A 122 -2.18 -27.50 -31.87
C GLY A 122 -2.63 -28.40 -33.02
N GLY A 123 -2.15 -28.11 -34.24
CA GLY A 123 -2.43 -28.92 -35.44
C GLY A 123 -3.87 -28.79 -35.96
N THR A 124 -4.17 -29.58 -37.00
CA THR A 124 -5.49 -29.60 -37.64
C THR A 124 -5.94 -31.02 -37.91
N ILE A 125 -7.16 -31.35 -37.46
CA ILE A 125 -7.89 -32.54 -37.92
C ILE A 125 -9.07 -32.04 -38.72
N SER A 126 -9.16 -32.45 -39.98
CA SER A 126 -10.31 -32.13 -40.85
C SER A 126 -11.07 -33.40 -41.23
N THR A 127 -12.39 -33.31 -41.29
CA THR A 127 -13.24 -34.41 -41.78
C THR A 127 -14.12 -33.94 -42.93
N GLY A 128 -14.27 -34.74 -44.00
CA GLY A 128 -15.18 -34.43 -45.09
C GLY A 128 -16.66 -34.70 -44.77
N GLY A 129 -16.94 -35.39 -43.67
CA GLY A 129 -18.27 -35.84 -43.27
C GLY A 129 -18.49 -35.72 -41.77
N TRP A 130 -18.69 -36.85 -41.08
CA TRP A 130 -19.07 -36.85 -39.66
C TRP A 130 -17.84 -36.93 -38.76
N PHE A 131 -17.82 -36.12 -37.71
CA PHE A 131 -17.00 -36.35 -36.52
C PHE A 131 -17.91 -36.87 -35.41
N THR A 132 -17.73 -38.12 -35.01
CA THR A 132 -18.55 -38.75 -33.97
C THR A 132 -17.78 -38.86 -32.67
N LEU A 133 -18.25 -38.16 -31.64
CA LEU A 133 -17.71 -38.16 -30.29
C LEU A 133 -18.60 -38.99 -29.37
N GLY A 134 -18.13 -40.18 -29.00
CA GLY A 134 -18.92 -41.13 -28.22
C GLY A 134 -19.93 -41.85 -29.10
N GLY A 135 -19.43 -42.76 -29.94
CA GLY A 135 -20.26 -43.58 -30.82
C GLY A 135 -21.15 -44.55 -30.04
N GLN A 136 -20.55 -45.55 -29.38
CA GLN A 136 -21.23 -46.59 -28.59
C GLN A 136 -20.87 -46.56 -27.09
N THR A 137 -19.74 -45.94 -26.73
CA THR A 137 -19.24 -45.82 -25.35
C THR A 137 -18.76 -44.38 -25.09
N LYS A 138 -17.85 -44.17 -24.14
CA LYS A 138 -17.42 -42.84 -23.68
C LYS A 138 -16.26 -42.31 -24.53
N ALA A 139 -16.31 -41.06 -24.92
CA ALA A 139 -15.17 -40.40 -25.54
C ALA A 139 -15.09 -38.91 -25.17
N ALA A 140 -13.87 -38.39 -25.12
CA ALA A 140 -13.57 -37.01 -24.79
C ALA A 140 -12.65 -36.36 -25.82
N VAL A 141 -12.89 -35.09 -26.14
CA VAL A 141 -11.95 -34.23 -26.86
C VAL A 141 -11.60 -33.08 -25.94
N ASN A 142 -10.31 -32.86 -25.72
CA ASN A 142 -9.78 -31.76 -24.91
C ASN A 142 -8.97 -30.84 -25.81
N MET A 143 -9.36 -29.58 -25.93
CA MET A 143 -8.68 -28.60 -26.77
C MET A 143 -8.17 -27.43 -25.91
N THR A 144 -6.87 -27.19 -25.95
CA THR A 144 -6.23 -25.94 -25.50
C THR A 144 -5.72 -25.11 -26.68
N GLY A 145 -5.77 -25.67 -27.89
CA GLY A 145 -5.37 -25.04 -29.14
C GLY A 145 -5.64 -25.96 -30.34
N GLY A 146 -5.33 -25.48 -31.55
CA GLY A 146 -5.55 -26.23 -32.79
C GLY A 146 -6.95 -26.06 -33.40
N LEU A 147 -7.17 -26.72 -34.53
CA LEU A 147 -8.41 -26.65 -35.31
C LEU A 147 -8.99 -28.05 -35.53
N LEU A 148 -10.25 -28.23 -35.15
CA LEU A 148 -11.06 -29.38 -35.55
C LEU A 148 -12.11 -28.92 -36.55
N ASP A 149 -11.89 -29.25 -37.83
CA ASP A 149 -12.74 -28.85 -38.95
C ASP A 149 -13.66 -30.01 -39.36
N VAL A 150 -14.94 -29.91 -39.03
CA VAL A 150 -15.94 -30.96 -39.22
C VAL A 150 -16.84 -30.65 -40.40
N GLY A 151 -16.63 -31.36 -41.52
CA GLY A 151 -17.23 -30.99 -42.80
C GLY A 151 -18.75 -31.06 -42.88
N THR A 152 -19.44 -31.93 -42.12
CA THR A 152 -20.91 -31.96 -42.16
C THR A 152 -21.60 -32.03 -40.81
N LYS A 153 -21.14 -32.86 -39.87
CA LYS A 153 -21.83 -33.04 -38.59
C LYS A 153 -20.90 -33.43 -37.46
N LEU A 154 -20.91 -32.67 -36.39
CA LEU A 154 -20.40 -33.05 -35.09
C LEU A 154 -21.51 -33.76 -34.30
N ALA A 155 -21.38 -35.07 -34.13
CA ALA A 155 -22.40 -35.89 -33.48
C ALA A 155 -21.89 -36.44 -32.14
N MET A 156 -22.62 -36.20 -31.05
CA MET A 156 -22.17 -36.51 -29.69
C MET A 156 -23.14 -37.47 -28.97
N GLY A 157 -22.59 -38.54 -28.38
CA GLY A 157 -23.35 -39.52 -27.57
C GLY A 157 -24.44 -40.24 -28.37
N MET A 158 -24.08 -40.86 -29.50
CA MET A 158 -25.04 -41.22 -30.56
C MET A 158 -25.87 -42.48 -30.33
N TYR A 159 -25.27 -43.54 -29.79
CA TYR A 159 -25.89 -44.87 -29.72
C TYR A 159 -25.73 -45.53 -28.35
N GLY A 160 -26.77 -46.21 -27.89
CA GLY A 160 -26.70 -47.04 -26.68
C GLY A 160 -26.62 -46.18 -25.41
N ASP A 161 -25.61 -46.41 -24.59
CA ASP A 161 -25.32 -45.66 -23.35
C ASP A 161 -24.09 -44.75 -23.54
N ALA A 162 -23.87 -44.29 -24.78
CA ALA A 162 -22.70 -43.49 -25.15
C ALA A 162 -22.73 -42.07 -24.55
N SER A 163 -21.53 -41.57 -24.24
CA SER A 163 -21.28 -40.20 -23.76
C SER A 163 -20.16 -39.56 -24.59
N GLY A 164 -20.33 -38.29 -24.93
CA GLY A 164 -19.34 -37.47 -25.62
C GLY A 164 -19.10 -36.17 -24.85
N VAL A 165 -17.87 -35.90 -24.46
CA VAL A 165 -17.47 -34.67 -23.76
C VAL A 165 -16.50 -33.88 -24.63
N LEU A 166 -16.87 -32.65 -24.98
CA LEU A 166 -16.00 -31.73 -25.72
C LEU A 166 -15.60 -30.59 -24.79
N ASN A 167 -14.32 -30.48 -24.46
CA ASN A 167 -13.76 -29.41 -23.64
C ASN A 167 -12.99 -28.43 -24.52
N LEU A 168 -13.45 -27.18 -24.56
CA LEU A 168 -12.88 -26.08 -25.32
C LEU A 168 -12.24 -25.06 -24.37
N ASP A 169 -11.05 -25.40 -23.88
CA ASP A 169 -10.17 -24.52 -23.10
C ASP A 169 -9.22 -23.69 -23.99
N GLY A 170 -9.53 -23.63 -25.27
CA GLY A 170 -8.81 -22.95 -26.33
C GLY A 170 -9.09 -23.64 -27.67
N GLY A 171 -8.50 -23.12 -28.75
CA GLY A 171 -8.69 -23.67 -30.10
C GLY A 171 -10.10 -23.45 -30.67
N THR A 172 -10.34 -24.03 -31.84
CA THR A 172 -11.59 -23.83 -32.60
C THR A 172 -12.14 -25.14 -33.13
N VAL A 173 -13.45 -25.33 -32.97
CA VAL A 173 -14.22 -26.38 -33.64
C VAL A 173 -15.15 -25.73 -34.64
N ILE A 174 -15.09 -26.16 -35.90
CA ILE A 174 -16.03 -25.75 -36.95
C ILE A 174 -16.86 -26.97 -37.32
N ALA A 175 -18.18 -26.82 -37.45
CA ALA A 175 -19.06 -27.91 -37.86
C ALA A 175 -20.23 -27.45 -38.73
N GLY A 176 -20.55 -28.21 -39.78
CA GLY A 176 -21.76 -27.92 -40.58
C GLY A 176 -23.09 -28.09 -39.82
N GLU A 177 -23.12 -28.96 -38.82
CA GLU A 177 -24.27 -29.21 -37.95
C GLU A 177 -23.78 -29.78 -36.61
N ILE A 178 -24.47 -29.48 -35.52
CA ILE A 178 -24.25 -30.13 -34.22
C ILE A 178 -25.47 -30.97 -33.79
N ASP A 179 -25.22 -32.21 -33.34
CA ASP A 179 -26.25 -33.13 -32.82
C ASP A 179 -25.81 -33.68 -31.44
N ILE A 180 -26.28 -33.04 -30.36
CA ILE A 180 -26.02 -33.44 -28.97
C ILE A 180 -27.20 -34.25 -28.43
N ARG A 181 -27.09 -35.58 -28.44
CA ARG A 181 -28.20 -36.47 -28.02
C ARG A 181 -28.22 -36.71 -26.53
N GLY A 182 -27.10 -37.18 -25.97
CA GLY A 182 -27.01 -37.61 -24.57
C GLY A 182 -27.81 -38.87 -24.31
N GLN A 183 -27.17 -40.03 -24.38
CA GLN A 183 -27.83 -41.32 -24.14
C GLN A 183 -27.28 -42.06 -22.92
N SER A 184 -26.15 -41.63 -22.36
CA SER A 184 -25.58 -42.25 -21.17
C SER A 184 -26.38 -41.90 -19.90
N THR A 185 -26.57 -42.91 -19.06
CA THR A 185 -27.20 -42.78 -17.74
C THR A 185 -26.21 -42.47 -16.62
N THR A 186 -24.91 -42.51 -16.90
CA THR A 186 -23.83 -42.35 -15.91
C THR A 186 -22.93 -41.16 -16.16
N GLU A 187 -22.83 -40.68 -17.41
CA GLU A 187 -21.95 -39.56 -17.78
C GLU A 187 -22.70 -38.58 -18.68
N PRO A 188 -22.50 -37.26 -18.53
CA PRO A 188 -23.15 -36.30 -19.41
C PRO A 188 -22.61 -36.39 -20.84
N THR A 189 -23.41 -35.91 -21.79
CA THR A 189 -22.92 -35.54 -23.13
C THR A 189 -23.02 -34.03 -23.21
N VAL A 190 -21.88 -33.36 -23.19
CA VAL A 190 -21.78 -31.93 -22.92
C VAL A 190 -20.63 -31.31 -23.71
N VAL A 191 -20.85 -30.07 -24.15
CA VAL A 191 -19.79 -29.17 -24.61
C VAL A 191 -19.50 -28.18 -23.49
N ASN A 192 -18.26 -28.16 -23.03
CA ASN A 192 -17.75 -27.25 -22.02
C ASN A 192 -16.91 -26.19 -22.73
N ILE A 193 -17.21 -24.91 -22.52
CA ILE A 193 -16.49 -23.79 -23.15
C ILE A 193 -15.93 -22.89 -22.05
N SER A 194 -14.63 -22.60 -22.10
CA SER A 194 -13.97 -21.59 -21.25
C SER A 194 -13.29 -20.51 -22.08
N ASP A 195 -12.38 -20.90 -22.97
CA ASP A 195 -11.55 -20.01 -23.80
C ASP A 195 -11.56 -20.37 -25.30
N GLY A 196 -12.12 -21.52 -25.68
CA GLY A 196 -12.23 -21.94 -27.08
C GLY A 196 -13.50 -21.43 -27.78
N THR A 197 -13.61 -21.72 -29.08
CA THR A 197 -14.73 -21.28 -29.92
C THR A 197 -15.37 -22.46 -30.65
N LEU A 198 -16.71 -22.51 -30.64
CA LEU A 198 -17.50 -23.40 -31.48
C LEU A 198 -18.19 -22.59 -32.57
N ILE A 199 -17.99 -22.97 -33.83
CA ILE A 199 -18.58 -22.32 -35.00
C ILE A 199 -19.45 -23.33 -35.74
N ILE A 200 -20.68 -22.95 -36.09
CA ILE A 200 -21.66 -23.81 -36.77
C ILE A 200 -22.18 -23.13 -38.04
N ASP A 201 -22.21 -23.83 -39.17
CA ASP A 201 -22.71 -23.27 -40.43
C ASP A 201 -24.19 -22.84 -40.32
N GLY A 202 -24.49 -21.63 -40.81
CA GLY A 202 -25.81 -21.00 -40.85
C GLY A 202 -26.27 -20.37 -39.54
N ASP A 203 -27.48 -19.81 -39.55
CA ASP A 203 -28.17 -19.32 -38.36
C ASP A 203 -28.76 -20.51 -37.57
N GLN A 204 -28.08 -20.86 -36.48
CA GLN A 204 -28.41 -21.95 -35.56
C GLN A 204 -28.61 -21.44 -34.12
N VAL A 205 -28.71 -20.12 -33.90
CA VAL A 205 -28.78 -19.50 -32.56
C VAL A 205 -29.87 -20.12 -31.70
N SER A 206 -31.06 -20.35 -32.28
CA SER A 206 -32.19 -20.98 -31.56
C SER A 206 -31.86 -22.42 -31.12
N GLN A 207 -31.23 -23.21 -31.97
CA GLN A 207 -30.86 -24.59 -31.63
C GLN A 207 -29.76 -24.62 -30.56
N VAL A 208 -28.79 -23.71 -30.65
CA VAL A 208 -27.72 -23.58 -29.64
C VAL A 208 -28.31 -23.18 -28.29
N ASN A 209 -29.19 -22.18 -28.25
CA ASN A 209 -29.84 -21.74 -27.02
C ASN A 209 -30.69 -22.85 -26.39
N ASP A 210 -31.36 -23.68 -27.20
CA ASP A 210 -32.03 -24.89 -26.70
C ASP A 210 -31.04 -25.85 -26.02
N TYR A 211 -29.84 -26.02 -26.56
CA TYR A 211 -28.81 -26.84 -25.90
C TYR A 211 -28.26 -26.20 -24.62
N VAL A 212 -28.05 -24.88 -24.61
CA VAL A 212 -27.61 -24.13 -23.42
C VAL A 212 -28.63 -24.29 -22.29
N ASN A 213 -29.91 -24.04 -22.58
CA ASN A 213 -31.01 -24.16 -21.61
C ASN A 213 -31.17 -25.58 -21.05
N ASN A 214 -30.78 -26.61 -21.83
CA ASN A 214 -30.81 -28.01 -21.40
C ASN A 214 -29.49 -28.48 -20.74
N GLY A 215 -28.54 -27.56 -20.47
CA GLY A 215 -27.25 -27.87 -19.86
C GLY A 215 -26.34 -28.75 -20.73
N LYS A 216 -26.54 -28.74 -22.05
CA LYS A 216 -25.76 -29.51 -23.03
C LYS A 216 -24.58 -28.73 -23.61
N ILE A 217 -24.64 -27.41 -23.53
CA ILE A 217 -23.51 -26.50 -23.76
C ILE A 217 -23.44 -25.61 -22.53
N VAL A 218 -22.30 -25.59 -21.85
CA VAL A 218 -22.13 -24.86 -20.59
C VAL A 218 -20.80 -24.12 -20.56
N SER A 219 -20.79 -22.99 -19.88
CA SER A 219 -19.55 -22.32 -19.50
C SER A 219 -18.92 -23.04 -18.32
N THR A 220 -17.60 -23.20 -18.34
CA THR A 220 -16.84 -23.68 -17.16
C THR A 220 -16.20 -22.54 -16.36
N LYS A 221 -16.40 -21.28 -16.78
CA LYS A 221 -16.00 -20.09 -16.02
C LYS A 221 -17.15 -19.63 -15.13
N GLN A 222 -16.85 -19.38 -13.86
CA GLN A 222 -17.84 -19.11 -12.81
C GLN A 222 -18.71 -17.88 -13.12
N ASP A 223 -18.15 -16.89 -13.82
CA ASP A 223 -18.78 -15.58 -14.03
C ASP A 223 -19.29 -15.36 -15.47
N LEU A 224 -19.27 -16.40 -16.32
CA LEU A 224 -19.70 -16.30 -17.72
C LEU A 224 -20.84 -17.27 -18.03
N GLY A 225 -21.82 -16.79 -18.81
CA GLY A 225 -22.80 -17.61 -19.53
C GLY A 225 -22.29 -18.09 -20.89
N ILE A 226 -23.15 -18.69 -21.69
CA ILE A 226 -22.87 -19.04 -23.09
C ILE A 226 -23.63 -18.07 -24.00
N ALA A 227 -22.91 -17.34 -24.85
CA ALA A 227 -23.49 -16.54 -25.92
C ALA A 227 -23.47 -17.32 -27.24
N ALA A 228 -24.54 -17.16 -28.02
CA ALA A 228 -24.65 -17.67 -29.38
C ALA A 228 -24.99 -16.51 -30.33
N GLU A 229 -24.04 -16.13 -31.17
CA GLU A 229 -24.15 -14.97 -32.06
C GLU A 229 -24.16 -15.41 -33.53
N TYR A 230 -25.07 -14.87 -34.34
CA TYR A 230 -25.09 -15.13 -35.77
C TYR A 230 -24.26 -14.09 -36.52
N ASP A 231 -23.23 -14.54 -37.25
CA ASP A 231 -22.44 -13.72 -38.16
C ASP A 231 -23.02 -13.80 -39.57
N GLU A 232 -23.76 -12.76 -39.97
CA GLU A 232 -24.37 -12.64 -41.29
C GLU A 232 -23.33 -12.56 -42.44
N GLU A 233 -22.10 -12.09 -42.20
CA GLU A 233 -21.08 -11.95 -43.26
C GLU A 233 -20.54 -13.31 -43.69
N ASN A 234 -20.34 -14.21 -42.72
CA ASN A 234 -19.78 -15.54 -42.94
C ASN A 234 -20.85 -16.66 -43.00
N ASP A 235 -22.11 -16.33 -42.69
CA ASP A 235 -23.24 -17.28 -42.63
C ASP A 235 -22.97 -18.41 -41.63
N GLU A 236 -22.61 -18.05 -40.40
CA GLU A 236 -22.22 -18.96 -39.32
C GLU A 236 -22.70 -18.48 -37.95
N THR A 237 -22.94 -19.40 -37.03
CA THR A 237 -23.23 -19.14 -35.62
C THR A 237 -21.98 -19.38 -34.79
N ILE A 238 -21.56 -18.36 -34.05
CA ILE A 238 -20.40 -18.38 -33.17
C ILE A 238 -20.88 -18.56 -31.72
N VAL A 239 -20.31 -19.54 -31.02
CA VAL A 239 -20.66 -19.87 -29.64
C VAL A 239 -19.43 -19.73 -28.75
N THR A 240 -19.52 -18.87 -27.74
CA THR A 240 -18.44 -18.53 -26.81
C THR A 240 -18.97 -18.40 -25.37
N ALA A 241 -18.07 -18.50 -24.40
CA ALA A 241 -18.39 -18.09 -23.04
C ALA A 241 -18.38 -16.54 -22.97
N SER A 242 -19.50 -15.93 -22.56
CA SER A 242 -19.70 -14.47 -22.53
C SER A 242 -20.52 -14.03 -21.31
N LEU A 243 -20.44 -12.75 -20.96
CA LEU A 243 -21.12 -12.13 -19.82
C LEU A 243 -22.59 -11.84 -20.19
N GLU A 244 -23.57 -12.50 -19.58
CA GLU A 244 -25.00 -12.15 -19.68
C GLU A 244 -25.43 -11.53 -18.34
N LEU A 245 -25.57 -10.21 -18.26
CA LEU A 245 -25.89 -9.51 -17.00
C LEU A 245 -27.37 -9.12 -16.92
N THR A 246 -28.10 -9.71 -15.96
CA THR A 246 -29.45 -9.28 -15.56
C THR A 246 -29.44 -8.14 -14.53
N PHE A 247 -28.26 -7.71 -14.09
CA PHE A 247 -28.04 -6.67 -13.08
C PHE A 247 -27.35 -5.44 -13.67
N ALA A 248 -27.44 -4.32 -12.97
CA ALA A 248 -26.81 -3.07 -13.36
C ALA A 248 -25.30 -3.25 -13.48
N SER A 249 -24.67 -2.55 -14.44
CA SER A 249 -23.24 -2.68 -14.73
C SER A 249 -22.64 -1.37 -15.22
N ASN A 250 -21.31 -1.31 -15.37
CA ASN A 250 -20.58 -0.10 -15.79
C ASN A 250 -20.98 1.15 -14.98
N PRO A 251 -20.83 1.12 -13.65
CA PRO A 251 -21.10 2.29 -12.82
C PRO A 251 -20.24 3.48 -13.24
N ILE A 252 -20.81 4.66 -13.16
CA ILE A 252 -20.09 5.91 -13.26
C ILE A 252 -20.57 6.84 -12.14
N PRO A 253 -19.71 7.27 -11.20
CA PRO A 253 -18.27 6.98 -11.10
C PRO A 253 -17.93 5.49 -11.07
N ALA A 254 -16.78 5.13 -11.64
CA ALA A 254 -16.36 3.74 -11.75
C ALA A 254 -16.19 3.13 -10.34
N ASN A 255 -16.48 1.84 -10.19
CA ASN A 255 -16.33 1.18 -8.90
C ASN A 255 -14.88 1.32 -8.37
N ASN A 256 -14.73 1.67 -7.09
CA ASN A 256 -13.47 1.97 -6.40
C ASN A 256 -12.69 3.16 -6.98
N SER A 257 -13.37 4.12 -7.62
CA SER A 257 -12.71 5.34 -8.11
C SER A 257 -12.56 6.39 -7.02
N ALA A 258 -11.44 7.10 -6.99
CA ALA A 258 -11.16 8.20 -6.06
C ALA A 258 -10.77 9.47 -6.81
N GLY A 259 -10.86 10.62 -6.14
CA GLY A 259 -10.57 11.92 -6.76
C GLY A 259 -11.58 12.28 -7.84
N ILE A 260 -12.84 11.90 -7.66
CA ILE A 260 -13.91 12.26 -8.59
C ILE A 260 -14.13 13.77 -8.52
N ASP A 261 -14.06 14.42 -9.67
CA ASP A 261 -14.31 15.86 -9.82
C ASP A 261 -15.69 16.21 -9.26
N TYR A 262 -15.74 17.23 -8.40
CA TYR A 262 -16.96 17.67 -7.74
C TYR A 262 -18.04 18.14 -8.73
N ASP A 263 -17.66 18.62 -9.92
CA ASP A 263 -18.61 19.04 -10.97
C ASP A 263 -19.45 17.87 -11.51
N ARG A 264 -19.12 16.63 -11.12
CA ARG A 264 -19.90 15.44 -11.46
C ARG A 264 -20.81 15.08 -10.29
N ASP A 265 -22.03 15.63 -10.25
CA ASP A 265 -23.11 15.40 -9.27
C ASP A 265 -24.12 14.28 -9.67
N MET A 266 -23.69 13.38 -10.56
CA MET A 266 -24.55 12.33 -11.14
C MET A 266 -23.94 10.94 -11.08
N LEU A 267 -24.75 9.98 -10.62
CA LEU A 267 -24.52 8.54 -10.74
C LEU A 267 -25.16 8.04 -12.03
N ASP A 268 -24.42 7.26 -12.82
CA ASP A 268 -24.85 6.67 -14.09
C ASP A 268 -24.53 5.17 -14.13
N TRP A 269 -25.34 4.36 -14.82
CA TRP A 269 -25.06 2.94 -15.03
C TRP A 269 -25.58 2.43 -16.37
N THR A 270 -25.14 1.24 -16.74
CA THR A 270 -25.75 0.43 -17.81
C THR A 270 -26.78 -0.51 -17.19
N ALA A 271 -28.04 -0.36 -17.60
CA ALA A 271 -29.12 -1.23 -17.16
C ALA A 271 -28.91 -2.69 -17.57
N GLY A 272 -29.35 -3.62 -16.72
CA GLY A 272 -29.43 -5.04 -17.02
C GLY A 272 -30.39 -5.35 -18.19
N ILE A 273 -30.18 -6.47 -18.89
CA ILE A 273 -30.90 -6.78 -20.15
C ILE A 273 -32.43 -6.93 -20.00
N GLU A 274 -32.92 -7.23 -18.79
CA GLU A 274 -34.35 -7.38 -18.49
C GLU A 274 -34.95 -6.24 -17.64
N ALA A 275 -34.18 -5.19 -17.38
CA ALA A 275 -34.59 -4.07 -16.53
C ALA A 275 -35.52 -3.07 -17.24
N ASP A 276 -36.56 -2.61 -16.54
CA ASP A 276 -37.44 -1.49 -16.93
C ASP A 276 -37.23 -0.28 -16.02
N LYS A 277 -36.90 -0.50 -14.74
CA LYS A 277 -36.70 0.53 -13.71
C LYS A 277 -35.60 0.14 -12.75
N HIS A 278 -35.20 1.09 -11.90
CA HIS A 278 -34.08 0.94 -10.99
C HIS A 278 -34.49 1.40 -9.58
N ASP A 279 -34.19 0.60 -8.56
CA ASP A 279 -34.22 1.04 -7.17
C ASP A 279 -32.78 1.38 -6.75
N VAL A 280 -32.52 2.64 -6.39
CA VAL A 280 -31.16 3.12 -6.10
C VAL A 280 -30.96 3.41 -4.62
N TYR A 281 -29.80 3.03 -4.10
CA TYR A 281 -29.39 3.20 -2.70
C TYR A 281 -28.03 3.89 -2.64
N LEU A 282 -27.86 4.81 -1.70
CA LEU A 282 -26.60 5.53 -1.46
C LEU A 282 -26.38 5.69 0.04
N GLY A 283 -25.16 5.40 0.51
CA GLY A 283 -24.75 5.56 1.91
C GLY A 283 -23.23 5.59 2.06
N TYR A 284 -22.76 5.61 3.30
CA TYR A 284 -21.34 5.74 3.65
C TYR A 284 -20.74 4.46 4.26
N ASN A 285 -21.59 3.45 4.51
CA ASN A 285 -21.19 2.15 5.01
C ASN A 285 -21.57 1.07 3.98
N GLU A 286 -20.59 0.26 3.57
CA GLU A 286 -20.77 -0.77 2.56
C GLU A 286 -21.82 -1.81 2.97
N ALA A 287 -21.78 -2.26 4.22
CA ALA A 287 -22.66 -3.30 4.74
C ALA A 287 -24.11 -2.80 4.86
N ASP A 288 -24.31 -1.54 5.22
CA ASP A 288 -25.65 -0.94 5.28
C ASP A 288 -26.28 -0.81 3.88
N VAL A 289 -25.48 -0.44 2.87
CA VAL A 289 -25.93 -0.38 1.48
C VAL A 289 -26.20 -1.79 0.93
N GLU A 290 -25.36 -2.77 1.26
CA GLU A 290 -25.58 -4.18 0.90
C GLU A 290 -26.87 -4.74 1.52
N ALA A 291 -27.18 -4.37 2.75
CA ALA A 291 -28.39 -4.83 3.45
C ALA A 291 -29.66 -4.01 3.12
N ALA A 292 -29.53 -2.85 2.46
CA ALA A 292 -30.63 -1.92 2.26
C ALA A 292 -31.80 -2.52 1.47
N ASP A 293 -33.01 -2.07 1.78
CA ASP A 293 -34.22 -2.31 0.99
C ASP A 293 -35.03 -1.02 0.84
N THR A 294 -36.15 -1.05 0.12
CA THR A 294 -37.00 0.13 -0.14
C THR A 294 -37.60 0.81 1.12
N SER A 295 -37.36 0.28 2.32
CA SER A 295 -37.73 0.90 3.60
C SER A 295 -36.56 1.56 4.33
N SER A 296 -35.33 1.42 3.83
CA SER A 296 -34.11 2.04 4.36
C SER A 296 -34.11 3.55 4.12
N ASP A 297 -33.47 4.30 5.02
CA ASP A 297 -33.21 5.74 4.85
C ASP A 297 -32.21 6.01 3.71
N LEU A 298 -31.47 4.98 3.25
CA LEU A 298 -30.54 5.04 2.12
C LEU A 298 -31.22 4.99 0.75
N TYR A 299 -32.54 4.72 0.69
CA TYR A 299 -33.27 4.52 -0.56
C TYR A 299 -33.59 5.86 -1.25
N LEU A 300 -33.01 6.07 -2.44
CA LEU A 300 -33.19 7.28 -3.24
C LEU A 300 -34.46 7.25 -4.12
N GLY A 301 -35.10 6.09 -4.23
CA GLY A 301 -36.36 5.91 -4.94
C GLY A 301 -36.26 5.03 -6.18
N ARG A 302 -37.44 4.73 -6.76
CA ARG A 302 -37.57 3.99 -8.02
C ARG A 302 -37.57 4.94 -9.21
N ILE A 303 -36.62 4.76 -10.12
CA ILE A 303 -36.39 5.66 -11.25
C ILE A 303 -36.37 4.94 -12.61
N ASP A 304 -36.54 5.73 -13.66
CA ASP A 304 -36.74 5.36 -15.08
C ASP A 304 -35.79 6.17 -16.03
N PRO A 305 -34.79 6.89 -15.48
CA PRO A 305 -33.50 7.06 -16.16
C PRO A 305 -32.40 6.17 -15.58
N ASN A 306 -31.38 5.87 -16.39
CA ASN A 306 -30.14 5.17 -15.96
C ASN A 306 -29.12 6.13 -15.31
N GLU A 307 -29.63 7.21 -14.72
CA GLU A 307 -28.85 8.27 -14.07
C GLU A 307 -29.66 8.90 -12.92
N ILE A 308 -28.98 9.33 -11.86
CA ILE A 308 -29.59 10.07 -10.74
C ILE A 308 -28.62 11.12 -10.21
N ALA A 309 -29.12 12.33 -10.01
CA ALA A 309 -28.38 13.39 -9.33
C ALA A 309 -28.39 13.12 -7.83
N VAL A 310 -27.23 13.21 -7.19
CA VAL A 310 -27.08 12.99 -5.75
C VAL A 310 -26.10 14.01 -5.18
N ASP A 311 -26.31 14.38 -3.93
CA ASP A 311 -25.32 15.14 -3.17
C ASP A 311 -24.28 14.16 -2.62
N TYR A 312 -23.01 14.56 -2.61
CA TYR A 312 -21.93 13.78 -1.99
C TYR A 312 -21.20 14.59 -0.95
N ILE A 313 -20.65 13.88 0.02
CA ILE A 313 -19.65 14.41 0.95
C ILE A 313 -18.26 14.29 0.31
N MET A 314 -17.60 15.41 0.11
CA MET A 314 -16.25 15.44 -0.46
C MET A 314 -15.25 14.68 0.42
N GLY A 315 -14.34 13.90 -0.19
CA GLY A 315 -13.35 13.09 0.52
C GLY A 315 -13.86 11.82 1.21
N LEU A 316 -15.18 11.67 1.38
CA LEU A 316 -15.77 10.49 2.00
C LEU A 316 -16.10 9.44 0.94
N THR A 317 -15.79 8.17 1.21
CA THR A 317 -16.16 7.07 0.33
C THR A 317 -17.67 6.85 0.39
N HIS A 318 -18.32 6.94 -0.77
CA HIS A 318 -19.73 6.68 -0.96
C HIS A 318 -19.90 5.27 -1.49
N TYR A 319 -20.84 4.53 -0.90
CA TYR A 319 -21.26 3.21 -1.36
C TYR A 319 -22.66 3.33 -1.95
N TRP A 320 -22.87 2.72 -3.11
CA TRP A 320 -24.16 2.76 -3.79
C TRP A 320 -24.45 1.47 -4.52
N ARG A 321 -25.74 1.20 -4.70
CA ARG A 321 -26.22 -0.01 -5.37
C ARG A 321 -27.43 0.33 -6.23
N VAL A 322 -27.55 -0.37 -7.34
CA VAL A 322 -28.72 -0.32 -8.22
C VAL A 322 -29.36 -1.70 -8.30
N ASP A 323 -30.58 -1.83 -7.80
CA ASP A 323 -31.39 -3.03 -8.01
C ASP A 323 -32.24 -2.88 -9.27
N GLU A 324 -32.15 -3.85 -10.16
CA GLU A 324 -32.88 -3.85 -11.42
C GLU A 324 -34.31 -4.37 -11.23
N VAL A 325 -35.28 -3.69 -11.83
CA VAL A 325 -36.70 -3.98 -11.65
C VAL A 325 -37.32 -4.31 -13.01
N SER A 326 -37.95 -5.48 -13.08
CA SER A 326 -38.72 -5.95 -14.25
C SER A 326 -39.89 -5.01 -14.61
N ALA A 327 -40.35 -5.08 -15.87
CA ALA A 327 -41.42 -4.23 -16.40
C ALA A 327 -42.78 -4.34 -15.68
N ASP A 328 -43.08 -5.49 -15.04
CA ASP A 328 -44.28 -5.65 -14.23
C ASP A 328 -44.05 -5.32 -12.74
N GLY A 329 -42.81 -5.00 -12.37
CA GLY A 329 -42.36 -4.63 -11.04
C GLY A 329 -42.35 -5.77 -10.04
N THR A 330 -42.47 -7.03 -10.48
CA THR A 330 -42.57 -8.20 -9.59
C THR A 330 -41.24 -8.88 -9.33
N GLU A 331 -40.34 -8.88 -10.30
CA GLU A 331 -38.97 -9.35 -10.16
C GLU A 331 -38.05 -8.15 -9.90
N ILE A 332 -37.21 -8.28 -8.87
CA ILE A 332 -36.16 -7.36 -8.48
C ILE A 332 -34.86 -8.16 -8.43
N TRP A 333 -33.86 -7.74 -9.18
CA TRP A 333 -32.53 -8.32 -9.20
C TRP A 333 -31.58 -7.39 -8.48
N THR A 334 -31.14 -7.81 -7.29
CA THR A 334 -30.20 -7.04 -6.47
C THR A 334 -28.86 -6.88 -7.19
N GLY A 335 -28.37 -5.66 -7.28
CA GLY A 335 -27.09 -5.34 -7.93
C GLY A 335 -25.88 -5.51 -7.00
N ASP A 336 -24.69 -5.32 -7.56
CA ASP A 336 -23.46 -5.23 -6.77
C ASP A 336 -23.36 -3.87 -6.07
N VAL A 337 -22.69 -3.82 -4.92
CA VAL A 337 -22.33 -2.56 -4.25
C VAL A 337 -21.09 -1.98 -4.93
N TRP A 338 -21.17 -0.71 -5.28
CA TRP A 338 -20.10 0.06 -5.89
C TRP A 338 -19.67 1.19 -4.98
N SER A 339 -18.42 1.63 -5.10
CA SER A 339 -17.87 2.74 -4.32
C SER A 339 -17.22 3.81 -5.17
N PHE A 340 -17.22 5.04 -4.67
CA PHE A 340 -16.38 6.12 -5.17
C PHE A 340 -16.07 7.16 -4.08
N THR A 341 -14.99 7.92 -4.26
CA THR A 341 -14.58 8.98 -3.34
C THR A 341 -14.43 10.29 -4.13
N PRO A 342 -15.32 11.29 -3.93
CA PRO A 342 -15.14 12.62 -4.49
C PRO A 342 -13.85 13.27 -3.99
N GLN A 343 -13.30 14.21 -4.76
CA GLN A 343 -12.16 15.01 -4.28
C GLN A 343 -12.54 15.72 -2.97
N GLU A 344 -11.60 15.85 -2.04
CA GLU A 344 -11.80 16.41 -0.69
C GLU A 344 -11.46 17.91 -0.58
N THR A 345 -10.82 18.45 -1.62
CA THR A 345 -10.22 19.78 -1.62
C THR A 345 -10.57 20.52 -2.91
N PHE A 346 -10.83 21.83 -2.77
CA PHE A 346 -10.77 22.76 -3.89
C PHE A 346 -9.45 23.50 -3.84
N MET A 347 -8.62 23.24 -4.84
CA MET A 347 -7.32 23.87 -4.95
C MET A 347 -7.45 25.34 -5.34
N ILE A 348 -6.91 26.24 -4.51
CA ILE A 348 -6.75 27.66 -4.84
C ILE A 348 -5.45 27.88 -5.62
N ASP A 349 -4.39 27.17 -5.22
CA ASP A 349 -3.09 27.18 -5.87
C ASP A 349 -2.28 25.94 -5.44
N ASP A 350 -1.98 25.05 -6.39
CA ASP A 350 -1.07 23.91 -6.23
C ASP A 350 0.37 24.26 -6.66
N PHE A 351 0.61 25.50 -7.12
CA PHE A 351 1.90 26.00 -7.57
C PHE A 351 2.54 25.30 -8.77
N GLU A 352 1.92 24.28 -9.36
CA GLU A 352 2.50 23.48 -10.46
C GLU A 352 2.64 24.24 -11.79
N ASP A 353 1.80 25.26 -11.98
CA ASP A 353 1.71 26.01 -13.24
C ASP A 353 2.77 27.10 -13.38
N TYR A 354 3.53 27.42 -12.33
CA TYR A 354 4.48 28.52 -12.36
C TYR A 354 5.76 28.21 -13.14
N THR A 355 6.32 29.23 -13.79
CA THR A 355 7.57 29.12 -14.54
C THR A 355 8.49 30.31 -14.32
N GLY A 356 9.72 30.22 -14.82
CA GLY A 356 10.66 31.35 -14.87
C GLY A 356 10.26 32.45 -15.87
N ASP A 357 9.26 32.21 -16.71
CA ASP A 357 8.89 33.10 -17.81
C ASP A 357 8.10 34.31 -17.32
N GLU A 358 8.35 35.47 -17.94
CA GLU A 358 7.63 36.70 -17.62
C GLU A 358 6.12 36.53 -17.86
N GLY A 359 5.32 36.86 -16.84
CA GLY A 359 3.86 36.72 -16.86
C GLY A 359 3.36 35.45 -16.19
N ASN A 360 4.27 34.54 -15.78
CA ASN A 360 3.92 33.29 -15.13
C ASN A 360 4.83 32.96 -13.91
N ARG A 361 5.40 33.99 -13.28
CA ARG A 361 6.27 33.81 -12.10
C ARG A 361 5.44 33.89 -10.84
N VAL A 362 5.74 33.05 -9.85
CA VAL A 362 4.96 32.94 -8.61
C VAL A 362 4.75 34.30 -7.89
N TYR A 363 5.76 35.16 -7.78
CA TYR A 363 5.66 36.49 -7.15
C TYR A 363 4.82 37.51 -7.94
N GLN A 364 4.38 37.18 -9.17
CA GLN A 364 3.45 38.01 -9.95
C GLN A 364 2.00 37.73 -9.56
N THR A 365 1.71 36.54 -9.06
CA THR A 365 0.40 36.13 -8.53
C THR A 365 0.31 36.34 -7.02
N TRP A 366 1.37 35.99 -6.31
CA TRP A 366 1.52 36.14 -4.87
C TRP A 366 2.37 37.37 -4.57
N HIS A 367 1.69 38.49 -4.27
CA HIS A 367 2.32 39.79 -4.07
C HIS A 367 3.00 39.88 -2.70
N ASP A 368 4.27 40.28 -2.70
CA ASP A 368 5.18 40.27 -1.54
C ASP A 368 5.69 41.67 -1.18
N GLY A 369 6.63 41.74 -0.23
CA GLY A 369 7.28 42.96 0.25
C GLY A 369 8.20 43.63 -0.76
N VAL A 370 8.73 42.87 -1.74
CA VAL A 370 9.71 43.34 -2.73
C VAL A 370 9.02 43.95 -3.96
N GLY A 371 7.99 43.27 -4.48
CA GLY A 371 7.35 43.58 -5.75
C GLY A 371 8.19 43.20 -6.97
N TYR A 372 7.78 43.64 -8.16
CA TYR A 372 8.44 43.30 -9.41
C TYR A 372 8.46 44.44 -10.42
N SER A 373 9.37 44.37 -11.40
CA SER A 373 9.59 45.44 -12.39
C SER A 373 9.23 45.06 -13.84
N THR A 374 8.95 43.78 -14.10
CA THR A 374 8.57 43.23 -15.42
C THR A 374 7.39 42.27 -15.28
N PRO A 375 6.40 42.27 -16.18
CA PRO A 375 6.25 43.12 -17.37
C PRO A 375 5.95 44.60 -17.04
N VAL A 376 5.47 44.86 -15.82
CA VAL A 376 5.12 46.18 -15.30
C VAL A 376 5.74 46.38 -13.93
N VAL A 377 5.94 47.64 -13.54
CA VAL A 377 6.43 47.97 -12.21
C VAL A 377 5.27 47.93 -11.22
N VAL A 378 5.31 46.94 -10.34
CA VAL A 378 4.40 46.80 -9.19
C VAL A 378 5.26 46.91 -7.93
N PRO A 379 5.10 47.97 -7.11
CA PRO A 379 5.84 48.07 -5.86
C PRO A 379 5.40 46.96 -4.90
N GLY A 380 6.30 46.48 -4.04
CA GLY A 380 5.95 45.55 -2.98
C GLY A 380 5.02 46.17 -1.92
N ASN A 381 4.44 45.33 -1.08
CA ASN A 381 3.47 45.73 -0.05
C ASN A 381 4.14 46.40 1.18
N GLY A 382 5.47 46.47 1.22
CA GLY A 382 6.23 47.16 2.27
C GLY A 382 6.44 46.35 3.54
N THR A 383 6.19 45.04 3.50
CA THR A 383 6.48 44.08 4.58
C THR A 383 7.81 43.35 4.35
N GLY A 384 8.22 42.49 5.29
CA GLY A 384 9.47 41.73 5.23
C GLY A 384 9.51 40.55 4.25
N SER A 385 8.43 40.29 3.50
CA SER A 385 8.30 39.08 2.68
C SER A 385 9.02 39.17 1.34
N GLN A 386 9.56 38.04 0.87
CA GLN A 386 9.93 37.80 -0.53
C GLN A 386 9.38 36.46 -0.99
N VAL A 387 8.62 36.46 -2.08
CA VAL A 387 8.11 35.25 -2.73
C VAL A 387 9.07 34.77 -3.79
N GLY A 388 9.38 33.48 -3.72
CA GLY A 388 10.21 32.77 -4.67
C GLY A 388 11.71 32.94 -4.49
N TYR A 389 12.46 32.04 -5.12
CA TYR A 389 13.92 32.10 -5.12
C TYR A 389 14.47 33.37 -5.77
N PRO A 390 15.69 33.82 -5.43
CA PRO A 390 16.31 34.96 -6.10
C PRO A 390 16.55 34.74 -7.61
N GLU A 391 16.63 33.48 -8.04
CA GLU A 391 16.90 33.07 -9.41
C GLU A 391 15.82 32.09 -9.93
N SER A 392 15.62 32.10 -11.25
CA SER A 392 14.73 31.17 -11.95
C SER A 392 15.11 29.72 -11.61
N PRO A 393 14.15 28.83 -11.32
CA PRO A 393 12.72 28.89 -11.66
C PRO A 393 11.82 29.67 -10.70
N TYR A 394 12.36 30.31 -9.65
CA TYR A 394 11.62 31.06 -8.62
C TYR A 394 10.72 30.22 -7.71
N VAL A 395 10.47 28.95 -8.04
CA VAL A 395 9.77 27.97 -7.20
C VAL A 395 10.73 26.87 -6.76
N GLU A 396 10.38 26.12 -5.73
CA GLU A 396 11.08 24.88 -5.36
C GLU A 396 10.65 23.75 -6.30
N GLN A 397 11.62 22.95 -6.77
CA GLN A 397 11.42 21.86 -7.75
C GLN A 397 12.13 20.56 -7.36
N SER A 398 12.87 20.54 -6.25
CA SER A 398 13.53 19.35 -5.71
C SER A 398 12.47 18.39 -5.18
N GLY A 399 11.96 17.58 -6.11
CA GLY A 399 10.79 16.77 -5.92
C GLY A 399 10.98 15.57 -5.01
N PHE A 400 9.86 15.21 -4.38
CA PHE A 400 9.41 13.85 -4.12
C PHE A 400 7.91 13.88 -4.33
N ALA A 401 7.36 13.08 -5.26
CA ALA A 401 5.93 12.84 -5.55
C ALA A 401 4.93 14.03 -5.73
N HIS A 402 5.26 15.26 -5.32
CA HIS A 402 4.30 16.31 -4.95
C HIS A 402 4.41 17.60 -5.77
N GLY A 403 5.41 17.77 -6.64
CA GLY A 403 5.47 18.88 -7.60
C GLY A 403 6.28 20.11 -7.18
N GLN A 404 5.87 21.31 -7.65
CA GLN A 404 6.45 22.63 -7.36
C GLN A 404 5.88 23.23 -6.07
N MET A 405 6.68 24.00 -5.33
CA MET A 405 6.22 24.69 -4.11
C MET A 405 6.63 26.15 -4.13
N MET A 406 5.96 27.01 -3.35
CA MET A 406 6.29 28.43 -3.20
C MET A 406 7.25 28.67 -2.03
N PRO A 407 8.49 29.11 -2.27
CA PRO A 407 9.35 29.66 -1.22
C PRO A 407 8.84 31.02 -0.75
N VAL A 408 8.76 31.21 0.56
CA VAL A 408 8.45 32.50 1.20
C VAL A 408 9.54 32.80 2.21
N TYR A 409 10.37 33.79 1.89
CA TYR A 409 11.28 34.37 2.87
C TYR A 409 10.52 35.39 3.71
N TYR A 410 10.73 35.35 5.04
CA TYR A 410 10.27 36.37 5.96
C TYR A 410 11.45 37.04 6.64
N ASN A 411 11.36 38.35 6.83
CA ASN A 411 12.35 39.12 7.58
C ASN A 411 11.63 40.21 8.39
N ASN A 412 11.46 39.94 9.68
CA ASN A 412 10.75 40.82 10.59
C ASN A 412 11.70 41.72 11.40
N ASP A 413 12.93 41.95 10.92
CA ASP A 413 13.92 42.80 11.61
C ASP A 413 13.60 44.31 11.49
N GLU A 414 12.80 44.70 10.49
CA GLU A 414 12.46 46.08 10.20
C GLU A 414 10.95 46.30 10.22
N ALA A 415 10.53 47.52 10.59
CA ALA A 415 9.12 47.86 10.64
C ALA A 415 8.47 47.64 9.26
N PRO A 416 7.31 46.94 9.19
CA PRO A 416 6.35 46.77 10.28
C PRO A 416 6.53 45.53 11.17
N TYR A 417 7.66 44.81 11.10
CA TYR A 417 7.98 43.64 11.93
C TYR A 417 7.08 42.43 11.71
N TYR A 418 6.52 42.32 10.51
CA TYR A 418 5.85 41.14 10.00
C TYR A 418 6.07 41.04 8.48
N SER A 419 5.87 39.84 7.95
CA SER A 419 5.99 39.52 6.54
C SER A 419 4.64 39.07 6.01
N LEU A 420 4.18 39.64 4.90
CA LEU A 420 2.85 39.38 4.34
C LEU A 420 2.94 39.04 2.87
N VAL A 421 2.30 37.97 2.45
CA VAL A 421 2.15 37.58 1.04
C VAL A 421 0.67 37.56 0.69
N THR A 422 0.29 38.05 -0.50
CA THR A 422 -1.13 38.24 -0.88
C THR A 422 -1.45 37.69 -2.26
N LYS A 423 -2.46 36.83 -2.37
CA LYS A 423 -3.10 36.46 -3.65
C LYS A 423 -4.42 37.22 -3.77
N THR A 424 -4.62 37.90 -4.91
CA THR A 424 -5.88 38.59 -5.23
C THR A 424 -6.61 37.83 -6.33
N PHE A 425 -7.87 37.48 -6.09
CA PHE A 425 -8.69 36.81 -7.10
C PHE A 425 -9.21 37.81 -8.14
N ASP A 426 -9.26 37.41 -9.41
CA ASP A 426 -9.84 38.24 -10.48
C ASP A 426 -11.33 38.54 -10.24
N THR A 427 -12.04 37.54 -9.72
CA THR A 427 -13.45 37.60 -9.30
C THR A 427 -13.58 37.18 -7.84
N VAL A 428 -14.59 37.68 -7.14
CA VAL A 428 -14.87 37.24 -5.76
C VAL A 428 -15.17 35.74 -5.74
N GLN A 429 -14.72 35.06 -4.70
CA GLN A 429 -14.93 33.64 -4.46
C GLN A 429 -15.92 33.44 -3.32
N ASP A 430 -16.76 32.41 -3.44
CA ASP A 430 -17.66 31.98 -2.37
C ASP A 430 -17.00 30.81 -1.63
N PHE A 431 -16.53 31.06 -0.42
CA PHE A 431 -15.91 30.06 0.47
C PHE A 431 -16.95 29.35 1.35
N THR A 432 -18.25 29.55 1.09
CA THR A 432 -19.36 28.84 1.76
C THR A 432 -20.12 27.92 0.81
N ARG A 433 -19.71 27.86 -0.47
CA ARG A 433 -20.31 26.96 -1.46
C ARG A 433 -20.10 25.50 -1.04
N GLU A 434 -21.04 24.63 -1.42
CA GLU A 434 -20.88 23.16 -1.36
C GLU A 434 -20.32 22.65 -0.02
N GLU A 435 -20.86 23.17 1.09
CA GLU A 435 -20.50 22.76 2.46
C GLU A 435 -19.03 22.97 2.86
N ILE A 436 -18.30 23.83 2.15
CA ILE A 436 -16.93 24.21 2.51
C ILE A 436 -16.92 24.87 3.88
N GLN A 437 -16.07 24.34 4.77
CA GLN A 437 -15.94 24.80 6.16
C GLN A 437 -14.50 24.97 6.61
N ALA A 438 -13.51 24.49 5.86
CA ALA A 438 -12.11 24.66 6.21
C ALA A 438 -11.32 25.35 5.10
N VAL A 439 -10.21 25.97 5.50
CA VAL A 439 -9.21 26.56 4.61
C VAL A 439 -7.83 26.24 5.14
N GLY A 440 -6.88 26.01 4.23
CA GLY A 440 -5.55 25.62 4.64
C GLY A 440 -4.50 25.63 3.56
N PHE A 441 -3.29 25.25 3.96
CA PHE A 441 -2.15 25.02 3.09
C PHE A 441 -1.13 24.15 3.81
N ASN A 442 -0.27 23.48 3.05
CA ASN A 442 0.87 22.76 3.58
C ASN A 442 2.06 23.72 3.71
N PHE A 443 2.84 23.59 4.78
CA PHE A 443 4.06 24.36 4.92
C PHE A 443 5.20 23.54 5.50
N LYS A 444 6.42 23.96 5.18
CA LYS A 444 7.61 23.39 5.78
C LYS A 444 8.68 24.45 6.03
N GLY A 445 9.17 24.47 7.26
CA GLY A 445 10.25 25.32 7.71
C GLY A 445 11.65 24.78 7.44
N SER A 446 12.62 25.41 8.07
CA SER A 446 14.01 24.98 8.14
C SER A 446 14.51 25.20 9.56
N GLU A 447 15.37 24.32 10.07
CA GLU A 447 15.93 24.43 11.44
C GLU A 447 16.68 25.73 11.74
N ASP A 448 17.15 26.42 10.70
CA ASP A 448 17.81 27.73 10.77
C ASP A 448 16.84 28.91 10.91
N ASN A 449 15.53 28.67 10.84
CA ASN A 449 14.51 29.72 10.93
C ASN A 449 14.39 30.25 12.36
N ASP A 450 14.27 31.58 12.51
CA ASP A 450 13.80 32.15 13.76
C ASP A 450 12.29 31.88 13.90
N VAL A 451 11.89 31.38 15.07
CA VAL A 451 10.50 31.02 15.38
C VAL A 451 9.57 32.24 15.31
N GLU A 452 8.54 32.17 14.47
CA GLU A 452 7.52 33.22 14.26
C GLU A 452 6.15 32.59 14.00
N PRO A 453 5.04 33.16 14.52
CA PRO A 453 3.70 32.64 14.26
C PRO A 453 3.28 32.86 12.80
N ILE A 454 2.58 31.88 12.24
CA ILE A 454 1.99 31.94 10.90
C ILE A 454 0.47 32.12 10.99
N TYR A 455 -0.08 32.97 10.10
CA TYR A 455 -1.51 33.27 10.02
C TYR A 455 -2.00 33.21 8.58
N LEU A 456 -3.25 32.78 8.40
CA LEU A 456 -4.00 32.96 7.16
C LEU A 456 -5.04 34.07 7.35
N ILE A 457 -5.08 35.04 6.45
CA ILE A 457 -6.05 36.14 6.50
C ILE A 457 -6.95 36.08 5.27
N LEU A 458 -8.26 36.07 5.49
CA LEU A 458 -9.27 36.17 4.44
C LEU A 458 -9.76 37.62 4.35
N GLU A 459 -9.79 38.21 3.16
CA GLU A 459 -10.31 39.56 2.91
C GLU A 459 -11.45 39.52 1.89
N ASP A 460 -12.61 40.10 2.23
CA ASP A 460 -13.75 40.23 1.32
C ASP A 460 -13.61 41.44 0.36
N ASP A 461 -14.51 41.56 -0.63
CA ASP A 461 -14.50 42.66 -1.61
C ASP A 461 -14.76 44.05 -0.98
N LEU A 462 -15.25 44.10 0.26
CA LEU A 462 -15.43 45.33 1.03
C LEU A 462 -14.20 45.70 1.87
N GLY A 463 -13.20 44.81 1.94
CA GLY A 463 -11.97 44.96 2.69
C GLY A 463 -12.09 44.59 4.17
N ASN A 464 -13.14 43.88 4.57
CA ASN A 464 -13.18 43.29 5.91
C ASN A 464 -12.26 42.06 5.94
N GLN A 465 -11.55 41.88 7.04
CA GLN A 465 -10.54 40.83 7.19
C GLN A 465 -10.85 39.93 8.40
N ALA A 466 -10.57 38.65 8.25
CA ALA A 466 -10.51 37.68 9.35
C ALA A 466 -9.13 37.04 9.39
N LYS A 467 -8.49 37.05 10.57
CA LYS A 467 -7.19 36.42 10.80
C LYS A 467 -7.41 35.07 11.49
N LEU A 468 -6.94 34.01 10.86
CA LEU A 468 -6.97 32.63 11.34
C LEU A 468 -5.56 32.23 11.79
N SER A 469 -5.47 31.52 12.90
CA SER A 469 -4.21 31.10 13.52
C SER A 469 -3.89 29.65 13.18
N TYR A 470 -2.60 29.34 13.12
CA TYR A 470 -2.15 27.95 13.10
C TYR A 470 -2.43 27.28 14.45
N ALA A 471 -2.94 26.05 14.43
CA ALA A 471 -3.33 25.31 15.62
C ALA A 471 -2.14 24.56 16.28
N GLY A 472 -1.09 24.26 15.53
CA GLY A 472 0.09 23.52 15.99
C GLY A 472 1.11 24.39 16.73
N ASP A 473 2.30 23.82 16.99
CA ASP A 473 3.37 24.52 17.70
C ASP A 473 3.98 25.62 16.82
N VAL A 474 4.26 26.77 17.42
CA VAL A 474 4.95 27.85 16.73
C VAL A 474 6.36 27.43 16.28
N ASP A 475 6.97 26.47 16.96
CA ASP A 475 8.29 25.93 16.63
C ASP A 475 8.30 25.09 15.33
N ASP A 476 7.14 24.67 14.81
CA ASP A 476 7.01 23.90 13.55
C ASP A 476 7.58 24.63 12.33
N ILE A 477 7.56 25.96 12.37
CA ILE A 477 8.16 26.82 11.32
C ILE A 477 9.69 26.70 11.28
N ALA A 478 10.30 26.13 12.33
CA ALA A 478 11.73 25.92 12.49
C ALA A 478 12.09 24.42 12.59
N PHE A 479 11.27 23.52 12.05
CA PHE A 479 11.48 22.07 12.17
C PHE A 479 12.03 21.39 10.91
N GLY A 480 13.06 20.55 11.11
CA GLY A 480 13.55 19.51 10.21
C GLY A 480 14.23 19.99 8.91
N PRO A 481 15.06 19.15 8.26
CA PRO A 481 15.61 19.53 6.97
C PRO A 481 14.52 19.41 5.88
N ILE A 482 14.52 20.36 4.94
CA ILE A 482 13.56 20.49 3.82
C ILE A 482 13.48 19.23 2.91
N VAL A 483 14.42 18.28 3.04
CA VAL A 483 14.64 17.15 2.11
C VAL A 483 13.59 16.02 2.17
N ASN A 484 12.59 16.08 3.05
CA ASN A 484 11.50 15.09 3.11
C ASN A 484 10.13 15.77 3.27
N TRP A 485 9.35 15.91 2.20
CA TRP A 485 8.05 16.59 2.25
C TRP A 485 6.95 15.81 2.96
N ASP A 486 7.08 14.48 3.06
CA ASP A 486 6.09 13.62 3.75
C ASP A 486 6.03 13.87 5.28
N SER A 487 6.83 14.82 5.78
CA SER A 487 6.85 15.30 7.17
C SER A 487 6.58 16.83 7.27
N GLY A 488 5.89 17.41 6.29
CA GLY A 488 5.48 18.82 6.31
C GLY A 488 4.24 19.03 7.18
N PHE A 489 4.08 20.25 7.69
CA PHE A 489 2.95 20.63 8.53
C PHE A 489 1.78 21.13 7.69
N LYS A 490 0.59 21.07 8.27
CA LYS A 490 -0.66 21.49 7.65
C LYS A 490 -1.24 22.64 8.43
N PHE A 491 -1.35 23.79 7.80
CA PHE A 491 -2.21 24.85 8.32
C PHE A 491 -3.64 24.51 7.96
N ASN A 492 -4.46 24.17 8.94
CA ASN A 492 -5.90 23.97 8.77
C ASN A 492 -6.65 24.91 9.72
N ALA A 493 -7.62 25.65 9.20
CA ALA A 493 -8.46 26.53 10.00
C ALA A 493 -9.93 26.39 9.64
N ASP A 494 -10.77 26.40 10.66
CA ASP A 494 -12.22 26.43 10.53
C ASP A 494 -12.67 27.83 10.07
N LEU A 495 -13.44 27.89 8.99
CA LEU A 495 -14.03 29.11 8.46
C LEU A 495 -15.10 29.69 9.40
N ALA A 496 -15.65 28.90 10.31
CA ALA A 496 -16.52 29.39 11.38
C ALA A 496 -15.81 30.43 12.27
N ASP A 497 -14.48 30.36 12.42
CA ASP A 497 -13.69 31.35 13.16
C ASP A 497 -13.52 32.68 12.42
N ALA A 498 -13.75 32.68 11.11
CA ALA A 498 -13.63 33.87 10.28
C ALA A 498 -14.88 34.76 10.38
N SER A 499 -16.07 34.18 10.32
CA SER A 499 -17.34 34.91 10.25
C SER A 499 -17.56 35.92 11.40
N PRO A 500 -17.26 35.61 12.68
CA PRO A 500 -17.38 36.56 13.79
C PRO A 500 -16.46 37.79 13.67
N GLN A 501 -15.40 37.72 12.87
CA GLN A 501 -14.46 38.83 12.64
C GLN A 501 -14.96 39.83 11.59
N GLY A 502 -16.08 39.52 10.92
CA GLY A 502 -16.80 40.45 10.05
C GLY A 502 -16.47 40.34 8.55
N VAL A 503 -15.72 39.32 8.13
CA VAL A 503 -15.52 38.99 6.72
C VAL A 503 -16.78 38.35 6.12
N ASP A 504 -17.15 38.73 4.90
CA ASP A 504 -18.17 38.04 4.11
C ASP A 504 -17.54 36.90 3.30
N LEU A 505 -17.65 35.67 3.81
CA LEU A 505 -17.11 34.47 3.18
C LEU A 505 -17.73 34.15 1.81
N THR A 506 -18.87 34.75 1.46
CA THR A 506 -19.47 34.59 0.12
C THR A 506 -18.81 35.50 -0.93
N GLN A 507 -17.94 36.42 -0.51
CA GLN A 507 -17.36 37.49 -1.33
C GLN A 507 -15.84 37.63 -1.14
N VAL A 508 -15.12 36.54 -0.84
CA VAL A 508 -13.67 36.56 -0.61
C VAL A 508 -12.95 37.07 -1.85
N LYS A 509 -12.18 38.15 -1.70
CA LYS A 509 -11.45 38.83 -2.78
C LYS A 509 -9.94 38.60 -2.71
N LYS A 510 -9.39 38.41 -1.51
CA LYS A 510 -7.98 38.11 -1.31
C LYS A 510 -7.78 37.09 -0.19
N ILE A 511 -6.67 36.38 -0.31
CA ILE A 511 -6.08 35.61 0.79
C ILE A 511 -4.68 36.14 1.06
N HIS A 512 -4.30 36.18 2.34
CA HIS A 512 -2.97 36.55 2.76
C HIS A 512 -2.37 35.49 3.66
N ILE A 513 -1.07 35.27 3.50
CA ILE A 513 -0.27 34.47 4.43
C ILE A 513 0.66 35.44 5.14
N GLN A 514 0.58 35.48 6.46
CA GLN A 514 1.38 36.36 7.31
C GLN A 514 2.29 35.55 8.22
N ILE A 515 3.55 35.96 8.32
CA ILE A 515 4.52 35.40 9.27
C ILE A 515 4.97 36.55 10.19
N GLY A 516 4.76 36.36 11.49
CA GLY A 516 4.92 37.37 12.53
C GLY A 516 3.66 38.16 12.84
N GLU A 517 3.76 39.07 13.79
CA GLU A 517 2.63 39.80 14.39
C GLU A 517 2.59 41.27 14.02
N GLU A 518 1.44 41.76 13.57
CA GLU A 518 1.23 43.20 13.29
C GLU A 518 1.40 44.08 14.54
N THR A 519 1.23 43.48 15.73
CA THR A 519 1.38 44.18 17.01
C THR A 519 2.81 44.20 17.55
N ALA A 520 3.75 43.58 16.83
CA ALA A 520 5.16 43.55 17.20
C ALA A 520 5.70 44.98 17.35
N SER A 521 6.39 45.23 18.47
CA SER A 521 6.91 46.55 18.83
C SER A 521 8.44 46.66 18.74
N ALA A 522 9.08 45.58 18.32
CA ALA A 522 10.52 45.43 18.17
C ALA A 522 10.82 44.49 17.00
N PRO A 523 12.05 44.55 16.44
CA PRO A 523 12.57 43.55 15.50
C PRO A 523 12.31 42.12 15.97
N ALA A 524 11.91 41.26 15.04
CA ALA A 524 11.56 39.87 15.25
C ALA A 524 12.31 38.97 14.24
N GLY A 525 11.97 37.69 14.17
CA GLY A 525 12.72 36.67 13.45
C GLY A 525 12.75 36.79 11.93
N SER A 526 13.66 36.03 11.32
CA SER A 526 13.75 35.83 9.88
C SER A 526 13.95 34.36 9.51
N GLY A 527 13.59 33.99 8.29
CA GLY A 527 13.71 32.62 7.82
C GLY A 527 13.09 32.41 6.43
N MET A 528 12.92 31.14 6.07
CA MET A 528 12.28 30.71 4.83
C MET A 528 11.36 29.52 5.08
N VAL A 529 10.12 29.63 4.58
CA VAL A 529 9.17 28.52 4.58
C VAL A 529 8.80 28.17 3.15
N LEU A 530 8.64 26.88 2.87
CA LEU A 530 7.96 26.41 1.67
C LEU A 530 6.48 26.33 1.96
N ILE A 531 5.67 26.77 1.01
CA ILE A 531 4.21 26.72 1.06
C ILE A 531 3.70 25.99 -0.16
N ASP A 532 2.70 25.16 0.03
CA ASP A 532 2.11 24.34 -1.02
C ASP A 532 0.62 24.10 -0.78
N ASN A 533 -0.10 23.70 -1.82
CA ASN A 533 -1.48 23.20 -1.77
C ASN A 533 -2.45 24.10 -0.99
N VAL A 534 -2.50 25.39 -1.36
CA VAL A 534 -3.46 26.32 -0.75
C VAL A 534 -4.85 25.92 -1.22
N SER A 535 -5.73 25.57 -0.28
CA SER A 535 -7.02 24.95 -0.60
C SER A 535 -8.12 25.35 0.39
N ILE A 536 -9.36 25.16 -0.05
CA ILE A 536 -10.55 25.16 0.80
C ILE A 536 -11.18 23.78 0.75
N GLN A 537 -11.76 23.35 1.87
CA GLN A 537 -12.12 21.95 2.11
C GLN A 537 -13.52 21.88 2.75
N SER A 538 -14.27 20.83 2.41
CA SER A 538 -15.44 20.42 3.19
C SER A 538 -15.02 19.85 4.56
N PRO A 539 -15.97 19.61 5.46
CA PRO A 539 -15.79 18.62 6.52
C PRO A 539 -15.18 17.34 5.95
N ARG A 540 -14.15 16.84 6.61
CA ARG A 540 -13.44 15.62 6.20
C ARG A 540 -12.91 14.90 7.42
N CYS A 541 -12.51 13.65 7.22
CA CYS A 541 -11.78 12.88 8.21
C CYS A 541 -10.39 13.50 8.40
N VAL A 542 -10.15 14.14 9.55
CA VAL A 542 -8.86 14.71 9.94
C VAL A 542 -8.55 14.20 11.33
N TRP A 543 -7.52 13.38 11.47
CA TRP A 543 -7.02 12.94 12.77
C TRP A 543 -5.85 13.80 13.27
N ASP A 544 -5.10 14.38 12.33
CA ASP A 544 -3.96 15.27 12.54
C ASP A 544 -4.12 16.49 11.62
N SER A 545 -4.69 17.58 12.16
CA SER A 545 -4.88 18.83 11.42
C SER A 545 -3.59 19.61 11.23
N THR A 546 -2.54 19.30 11.99
CA THR A 546 -1.26 20.02 12.04
C THR A 546 -0.17 19.35 11.20
N GLY A 547 -0.32 18.09 10.82
CA GLY A 547 0.68 17.29 10.12
C GLY A 547 1.89 16.90 10.98
N ASP A 548 1.81 17.06 12.31
CA ASP A 548 2.92 16.78 13.24
C ASP A 548 2.94 15.33 13.74
N GLY A 549 1.96 14.52 13.30
CA GLY A 549 1.80 13.13 13.71
C GLY A 549 1.16 12.96 15.08
N THR A 550 0.69 14.05 15.70
CA THR A 550 -0.07 14.01 16.96
C THR A 550 -1.56 14.16 16.67
N PRO A 551 -2.43 13.39 17.35
CA PRO A 551 -3.86 13.61 17.24
C PRO A 551 -4.24 14.98 17.77
N ASP A 552 -5.12 15.69 17.06
CA ASP A 552 -5.57 17.00 17.51
C ASP A 552 -6.22 16.92 18.90
N SER A 553 -5.70 17.69 19.87
CA SER A 553 -6.22 17.68 21.25
C SER A 553 -7.69 18.08 21.39
N PHE A 554 -8.28 18.75 20.39
CA PHE A 554 -9.71 19.07 20.35
C PHE A 554 -10.59 17.94 19.80
N LEU A 555 -9.98 16.92 19.20
CA LEU A 555 -10.60 15.67 18.76
C LEU A 555 -10.42 14.57 19.82
N GLN A 556 -10.45 14.88 21.13
CA GLN A 556 -10.69 13.87 22.16
C GLN A 556 -12.05 13.23 21.90
N THR A 557 -12.01 12.23 21.06
CA THR A 557 -13.15 11.59 20.40
C THR A 557 -13.18 10.15 20.81
N ALA A 558 -14.30 9.50 20.50
CA ALA A 558 -14.47 8.08 20.75
C ALA A 558 -13.79 7.19 19.69
N ASP A 559 -13.22 7.81 18.65
CA ASP A 559 -12.46 7.19 17.56
C ASP A 559 -10.96 7.13 17.93
N PHE A 560 -10.53 6.01 18.48
CA PHE A 560 -9.15 5.79 18.93
C PHE A 560 -8.26 5.19 17.84
N ASN A 561 -8.86 4.57 16.82
CA ASN A 561 -8.13 3.98 15.70
C ASN A 561 -7.90 4.99 14.55
N HIS A 562 -8.56 6.15 14.63
CA HIS A 562 -8.50 7.28 13.70
C HIS A 562 -9.04 6.96 12.30
N ASP A 563 -10.07 6.14 12.19
CA ASP A 563 -10.77 5.83 10.94
C ASP A 563 -12.02 6.69 10.69
N CYS A 564 -12.27 7.64 11.59
CA CYS A 564 -13.38 8.58 11.63
C CYS A 564 -14.76 7.95 11.85
N VAL A 565 -14.82 6.69 12.30
CA VAL A 565 -16.05 6.00 12.63
C VAL A 565 -15.89 5.28 13.97
N VAL A 566 -16.71 5.68 14.95
CA VAL A 566 -16.66 5.04 16.28
C VAL A 566 -17.30 3.65 16.22
N ASP A 567 -16.50 2.58 16.23
CA ASP A 567 -16.98 1.21 16.07
C ASP A 567 -16.29 0.11 16.92
N GLU A 568 -16.39 -1.16 16.48
CA GLU A 568 -15.80 -2.30 17.20
C GLU A 568 -14.29 -2.20 17.33
N ASP A 569 -13.60 -1.59 16.37
CA ASP A 569 -12.15 -1.47 16.38
C ASP A 569 -11.67 -0.48 17.46
N ASP A 570 -12.40 0.60 17.73
CA ASP A 570 -12.15 1.49 18.87
C ASP A 570 -12.37 0.82 20.20
N MET A 571 -13.43 0.01 20.30
CA MET A 571 -13.69 -0.77 21.51
C MET A 571 -12.54 -1.74 21.80
N LEU A 572 -11.96 -2.34 20.75
CA LEU A 572 -10.80 -3.22 20.87
C LEU A 572 -9.54 -2.44 21.27
N TYR A 573 -9.36 -1.23 20.75
CA TYR A 573 -8.29 -0.32 21.15
C TYR A 573 -8.33 0.00 22.64
N MET A 574 -9.47 0.54 23.12
CA MET A 574 -9.68 0.85 24.53
C MET A 574 -9.54 -0.39 25.43
N ALA A 575 -9.99 -1.57 24.96
CA ALA A 575 -9.85 -2.81 25.72
C ALA A 575 -8.37 -3.20 25.95
N GLY A 576 -7.47 -2.78 25.06
CA GLY A 576 -6.02 -2.96 25.19
C GLY A 576 -5.40 -2.16 26.34
N GLN A 577 -5.97 -1.00 26.65
CA GLN A 577 -5.49 -0.07 27.68
C GLN A 577 -6.37 -0.08 28.94
N TRP A 578 -7.31 -1.02 29.02
CA TRP A 578 -8.30 -1.05 30.08
C TRP A 578 -7.67 -1.14 31.48
N LEU A 579 -8.03 -0.21 32.36
CA LEU A 579 -7.49 -0.02 33.71
C LEU A 579 -6.03 0.47 33.76
N GLU A 580 -5.46 0.94 32.65
CA GLU A 580 -4.26 1.74 32.73
C GLU A 580 -4.56 3.06 33.46
N SER A 581 -3.57 3.55 34.19
CA SER A 581 -3.68 4.79 34.95
C SER A 581 -2.33 5.47 35.06
N GLU A 582 -2.35 6.80 35.15
CA GLU A 582 -1.19 7.57 35.55
C GLU A 582 -0.68 7.09 36.90
N ASN A 583 0.62 6.74 36.95
CA ASN A 583 1.22 6.23 38.17
C ASN A 583 2.21 7.24 38.74
N VAL A 584 2.01 7.61 40.00
CA VAL A 584 3.03 8.33 40.78
C VAL A 584 4.11 7.33 41.17
N ILE A 585 5.25 7.43 40.51
CA ILE A 585 6.43 6.62 40.82
C ILE A 585 7.30 7.40 41.80
N THR A 586 7.63 6.77 42.93
CA THR A 586 8.59 7.31 43.89
C THR A 586 9.95 6.69 43.65
N ALA A 587 11.01 7.49 43.71
CA ALA A 587 12.37 7.00 43.50
C ALA A 587 12.74 5.87 44.48
N GLU A 588 13.34 4.81 43.95
CA GLU A 588 13.84 3.66 44.69
C GLU A 588 15.32 3.45 44.38
N GLN A 589 16.13 3.10 45.37
CA GLN A 589 17.56 2.87 45.12
C GLN A 589 17.75 1.60 44.27
N PRO A 590 18.55 1.64 43.19
CA PRO A 590 18.87 0.45 42.40
C PRO A 590 19.45 -0.70 43.23
N ASP A 591 19.20 -1.95 42.85
CA ASP A 591 19.86 -3.10 43.49
C ASP A 591 21.38 -3.02 43.33
N GLN A 592 22.08 -2.78 44.44
CA GLN A 592 23.52 -2.63 44.48
C GLN A 592 24.28 -3.95 44.25
N ALA A 593 23.63 -5.11 44.40
CA ALA A 593 24.24 -6.40 44.11
C ALA A 593 24.48 -6.62 42.62
N HIS A 594 23.72 -5.92 41.78
CA HIS A 594 23.74 -5.98 40.33
C HIS A 594 24.47 -4.79 39.68
N LYS A 595 25.04 -3.91 40.51
CA LYS A 595 25.89 -2.82 40.04
C LYS A 595 27.25 -3.37 39.65
N LEU A 596 27.62 -3.20 38.38
CA LEU A 596 28.87 -3.69 37.82
C LEU A 596 30.02 -2.71 38.09
N VAL A 597 29.81 -1.42 37.84
CA VAL A 597 30.79 -0.34 38.11
C VAL A 597 30.11 0.96 38.52
N HIS A 598 30.88 1.80 39.22
CA HIS A 598 30.51 3.17 39.54
C HIS A 598 31.74 4.08 39.49
N TYR A 599 31.74 5.02 38.56
CA TYR A 599 32.75 6.06 38.43
C TYR A 599 32.14 7.42 38.76
N ASP A 600 32.45 7.95 39.93
CA ASP A 600 31.92 9.22 40.44
C ASP A 600 32.84 10.41 40.20
N PHE A 601 34.02 10.16 39.61
CA PHE A 601 35.06 11.14 39.30
C PHE A 601 35.48 12.05 40.47
N ASN A 602 35.17 11.65 41.71
CA ASN A 602 35.42 12.46 42.89
C ASN A 602 36.82 12.21 43.45
N GLY A 603 37.46 13.29 43.90
CA GLY A 603 38.71 13.20 44.66
C GLY A 603 39.87 12.52 43.91
N ILE A 604 39.88 12.57 42.57
CA ILE A 604 40.93 11.98 41.73
C ILE A 604 42.30 12.57 42.11
N THR A 605 43.12 11.76 42.77
CA THR A 605 44.49 12.12 43.17
C THR A 605 45.55 11.70 42.15
N ASP A 606 45.19 10.80 41.24
CA ASP A 606 46.01 10.37 40.11
C ASP A 606 45.23 10.64 38.82
N PRO A 607 45.66 11.59 37.97
CA PRO A 607 44.96 11.93 36.73
C PRO A 607 44.98 10.80 35.68
N ASN A 608 45.53 9.63 36.00
CA ASN A 608 45.61 8.48 35.09
C ASN A 608 44.85 7.25 35.60
N THR A 609 43.97 7.39 36.60
CA THR A 609 43.11 6.30 37.07
C THR A 609 41.80 6.85 37.61
N ILE A 610 40.68 6.33 37.12
CA ILE A 610 39.38 6.51 37.74
C ILE A 610 39.08 5.25 38.55
N PHE A 611 38.81 5.43 39.83
CA PHE A 611 38.54 4.33 40.73
C PHE A 611 37.08 3.88 40.61
N ASP A 612 36.89 2.58 40.52
CA ASP A 612 35.56 1.97 40.64
C ASP A 612 35.16 1.91 42.11
N ILE A 613 34.13 2.69 42.47
CA ILE A 613 33.63 2.77 43.84
C ILE A 613 32.48 1.79 44.12
N SER A 614 32.08 0.97 43.13
CA SER A 614 31.07 -0.10 43.35
C SER A 614 31.55 -1.17 44.32
N GLY A 615 32.87 -1.35 44.43
CA GLY A 615 33.51 -2.40 45.23
C GLY A 615 33.92 -3.64 44.44
N ASN A 616 33.69 -3.67 43.12
CA ASN A 616 34.07 -4.79 42.24
C ASN A 616 35.51 -4.70 41.73
N GLY A 617 36.11 -3.49 41.75
CA GLY A 617 37.54 -3.28 41.52
C GLY A 617 37.90 -3.15 40.04
N TYR A 618 36.97 -2.72 39.21
CA TYR A 618 37.18 -2.50 37.78
C TYR A 618 37.55 -1.04 37.50
N ASP A 619 38.70 -0.59 37.99
CA ASP A 619 39.21 0.77 37.73
C ASP A 619 39.39 1.02 36.22
N ALA A 620 39.19 2.27 35.79
CA ALA A 620 39.36 2.70 34.41
C ALA A 620 40.65 3.51 34.20
N TYR A 621 41.31 3.34 33.05
CA TYR A 621 42.64 3.90 32.77
C TYR A 621 42.72 4.57 31.39
N PRO A 622 43.52 5.64 31.20
CA PRO A 622 43.79 6.18 29.88
C PRO A 622 44.41 5.12 28.95
N SER A 623 44.07 5.18 27.66
CA SER A 623 44.51 4.16 26.69
C SER A 623 46.01 4.16 26.41
N SER A 624 46.70 5.27 26.70
CA SER A 624 48.14 5.39 26.56
C SER A 624 48.73 6.35 27.60
N ALA A 625 50.03 6.18 27.90
CA ALA A 625 50.74 7.05 28.82
C ALA A 625 50.95 8.50 28.31
N GLU A 626 50.56 8.79 27.06
CA GLU A 626 50.60 10.14 26.46
C GLU A 626 49.26 10.87 26.59
N GLU A 627 48.17 10.16 26.89
CA GLU A 627 46.86 10.74 27.18
C GLU A 627 46.79 11.09 28.67
N THR A 628 46.57 12.37 28.98
CA THR A 628 46.40 12.83 30.37
C THR A 628 44.95 13.21 30.54
N ALA A 629 44.24 12.55 31.45
CA ALA A 629 42.85 12.88 31.68
C ALA A 629 42.71 14.24 32.36
N VAL A 630 41.67 14.97 31.99
CA VAL A 630 41.29 16.23 32.61
C VAL A 630 40.09 15.96 33.50
N VAL A 631 40.27 16.17 34.80
CA VAL A 631 39.24 15.96 35.82
C VAL A 631 39.17 17.22 36.67
N GLN A 632 37.97 17.76 36.83
CA GLN A 632 37.73 18.90 37.71
C GLN A 632 37.35 18.42 39.10
N SER A 633 37.74 19.17 40.13
CA SER A 633 37.50 18.79 41.54
C SER A 633 36.18 19.35 42.12
N SER A 634 35.46 20.15 41.33
CA SER A 634 34.19 20.79 41.69
C SER A 634 33.50 21.29 40.43
N GLY A 635 32.16 21.32 40.43
CA GLY A 635 31.35 21.82 39.31
C GLY A 635 30.62 20.73 38.51
N GLY A 636 30.71 19.47 38.95
CA GLY A 636 29.90 18.35 38.49
C GLY A 636 28.42 18.57 38.79
N TYR A 637 27.57 17.61 38.42
CA TYR A 637 26.10 17.80 38.45
C TYR A 637 25.58 18.23 39.84
N ASN A 638 26.17 17.72 40.93
CA ASN A 638 25.82 18.09 42.30
C ASN A 638 26.85 19.04 42.97
N GLY A 639 27.80 19.57 42.19
CA GLY A 639 28.96 20.33 42.67
C GLY A 639 30.21 19.49 42.94
N SER A 640 30.13 18.17 42.73
CA SER A 640 31.19 17.14 42.71
C SER A 640 32.34 17.41 41.74
N GLY A 641 33.36 16.55 41.75
CA GLY A 641 34.30 16.46 40.64
C GLY A 641 33.68 15.77 39.43
N TYR A 642 34.25 15.97 38.24
CA TYR A 642 33.75 15.39 36.98
C TYR A 642 34.89 15.23 35.96
N ALA A 643 34.71 14.40 34.95
CA ALA A 643 35.63 14.31 33.81
C ALA A 643 35.27 15.34 32.73
N ASP A 644 36.25 16.15 32.34
CA ASP A 644 36.16 17.20 31.31
C ASP A 644 36.84 16.66 30.06
N PHE A 645 36.07 16.03 29.18
CA PHE A 645 36.63 15.48 27.94
C PHE A 645 36.89 16.63 26.96
N ASP A 646 38.15 16.77 26.53
CA ASP A 646 38.61 17.83 25.63
C ASP A 646 38.89 17.31 24.20
N GLY A 647 38.39 16.12 23.89
CA GLY A 647 38.67 15.41 22.64
C GLY A 647 40.06 14.77 22.56
N ASN A 648 40.91 14.86 23.59
CA ASN A 648 42.30 14.36 23.53
C ASN A 648 42.56 13.08 24.35
N PHE A 649 41.60 12.61 25.14
CA PHE A 649 41.74 11.37 25.92
C PHE A 649 40.45 10.57 25.98
N HIS A 650 40.57 9.30 26.35
CA HIS A 650 39.46 8.42 26.73
C HIS A 650 39.94 7.44 27.79
N PHE A 651 39.01 6.84 28.52
CA PHE A 651 39.31 5.80 29.49
C PHE A 651 38.91 4.43 28.93
N LEU A 652 39.74 3.43 29.20
CA LEU A 652 39.45 2.03 28.98
C LEU A 652 38.92 1.42 30.27
N ILE A 653 37.80 0.72 30.13
CA ILE A 653 37.17 -0.11 31.15
C ILE A 653 37.48 -1.57 30.82
N PRO A 654 37.90 -2.40 31.79
CA PRO A 654 38.08 -3.83 31.58
C PRO A 654 36.80 -4.51 31.05
N GLY A 655 36.91 -5.33 30.00
CA GLY A 655 35.75 -6.00 29.41
C GLY A 655 35.04 -6.96 30.38
N GLU A 656 35.76 -7.45 31.38
CA GLU A 656 35.24 -8.34 32.43
C GLU A 656 34.06 -7.74 33.22
N VAL A 657 33.92 -6.41 33.21
CA VAL A 657 32.74 -5.70 33.75
C VAL A 657 31.44 -6.28 33.23
N PHE A 658 31.39 -6.65 31.95
CA PHE A 658 30.16 -7.13 31.28
C PHE A 658 29.98 -8.64 31.34
N SER A 659 30.82 -9.38 32.08
CA SER A 659 30.83 -10.85 32.04
C SER A 659 29.52 -11.52 32.51
N SER A 660 28.69 -10.83 33.30
CA SER A 660 27.36 -11.30 33.73
C SER A 660 26.21 -10.83 32.82
N VAL A 661 26.45 -9.93 31.87
CA VAL A 661 25.43 -9.39 30.96
C VAL A 661 25.08 -10.46 29.92
N THR A 662 23.79 -10.79 29.84
CA THR A 662 23.22 -11.64 28.79
C THR A 662 22.09 -10.91 28.07
N ASP A 663 20.96 -10.69 28.72
CA ASP A 663 19.75 -10.21 28.02
C ASP A 663 19.44 -8.76 28.38
N GLN A 664 20.09 -8.25 29.43
CA GLN A 664 19.78 -6.98 30.04
C GLN A 664 21.04 -6.20 30.40
N VAL A 665 21.02 -4.90 30.14
CA VAL A 665 22.06 -3.97 30.59
C VAL A 665 21.45 -2.60 30.82
N SER A 666 21.91 -1.91 31.86
CA SER A 666 21.61 -0.50 32.05
C SER A 666 22.87 0.31 32.23
N VAL A 667 22.94 1.45 31.55
CA VAL A 667 24.02 2.43 31.70
C VAL A 667 23.40 3.76 32.12
N SER A 668 23.84 4.34 33.23
CA SER A 668 23.41 5.66 33.71
C SER A 668 24.61 6.59 33.81
N MET A 669 24.43 7.86 33.47
CA MET A 669 25.46 8.89 33.56
C MET A 669 24.86 10.29 33.54
N TRP A 670 25.60 11.25 34.09
CA TRP A 670 25.33 12.67 33.89
C TRP A 670 26.24 13.21 32.80
N LEU A 671 25.67 13.95 31.86
CA LEU A 671 26.39 14.58 30.75
C LEU A 671 26.08 16.06 30.67
N LYS A 672 27.09 16.84 30.29
CA LYS A 672 26.92 18.22 29.81
C LYS A 672 27.73 18.37 28.54
N VAL A 673 27.05 18.48 27.41
CA VAL A 673 27.68 18.33 26.09
C VAL A 673 27.61 19.65 25.33
N PRO A 674 28.73 20.20 24.82
CA PRO A 674 28.69 21.42 24.04
C PRO A 674 28.04 21.19 22.66
N ASP A 675 27.19 22.13 22.25
CA ASP A 675 26.55 22.15 20.93
C ASP A 675 27.50 22.74 19.87
N ASN A 676 28.21 21.87 19.16
CA ASN A 676 29.13 22.28 18.10
C ASN A 676 29.02 21.46 16.80
N GLY A 677 27.97 20.64 16.66
CA GLY A 677 27.70 19.88 15.43
C GLY A 677 28.70 18.77 15.10
N GLU A 678 29.38 18.19 16.08
CA GLU A 678 30.38 17.12 15.86
C GLU A 678 29.90 15.75 16.36
N TRP A 679 30.36 14.67 15.71
CA TRP A 679 30.17 13.30 16.19
C TRP A 679 30.88 13.07 17.53
N ARG A 680 30.25 12.41 18.50
CA ARG A 680 30.89 12.14 19.80
C ARG A 680 30.61 10.72 20.25
N ASP A 681 31.65 9.92 20.44
CA ASP A 681 31.49 8.58 21.00
C ASP A 681 31.60 8.67 22.53
N VAL A 682 30.48 8.47 23.24
CA VAL A 682 30.39 8.65 24.69
C VAL A 682 30.85 7.40 25.41
N MET A 683 30.29 6.25 25.02
CA MET A 683 30.67 4.95 25.57
C MET A 683 30.59 3.86 24.51
N ARG A 684 31.51 2.91 24.57
CA ARG A 684 31.48 1.72 23.72
C ARG A 684 32.04 0.50 24.42
N ALA A 685 31.33 -0.62 24.38
CA ALA A 685 31.82 -1.95 24.75
C ALA A 685 31.91 -2.83 23.50
N TYR A 686 33.01 -3.58 23.34
CA TYR A 686 33.33 -4.30 22.10
C TYR A 686 34.05 -5.64 22.34
N ARG A 687 33.92 -6.58 21.40
CA ARG A 687 34.37 -7.99 21.56
C ARG A 687 35.70 -8.33 20.92
N SER A 688 35.97 -7.89 19.70
CA SER A 688 37.19 -8.29 18.99
C SER A 688 38.01 -7.09 18.51
N ASP A 689 37.33 -6.14 17.88
CA ASP A 689 37.83 -4.83 17.53
C ASP A 689 36.75 -3.77 17.77
N TRP A 690 37.07 -2.50 17.50
CA TRP A 690 36.17 -1.38 17.76
C TRP A 690 34.92 -1.35 16.86
N GLY A 691 34.88 -2.13 15.77
CA GLY A 691 33.73 -2.24 14.88
C GLY A 691 32.72 -3.30 15.33
N ASP A 692 33.21 -4.31 16.06
CA ASP A 692 32.44 -5.38 16.69
C ASP A 692 31.97 -4.96 18.10
N GLN A 693 31.07 -3.98 18.11
CA GLN A 693 30.50 -3.36 19.31
C GLN A 693 29.26 -4.13 19.79
N SER A 694 29.08 -4.24 21.11
CA SER A 694 27.89 -4.86 21.74
C SER A 694 27.05 -3.85 22.53
N VAL A 695 27.66 -2.76 23.00
CA VAL A 695 26.96 -1.61 23.60
C VAL A 695 27.62 -0.35 23.07
N ARG A 696 26.85 0.61 22.56
CA ARG A 696 27.38 1.90 22.10
C ARG A 696 26.41 3.03 22.40
N ILE A 697 26.97 4.11 22.95
CA ILE A 697 26.30 5.38 23.15
C ILE A 697 27.10 6.44 22.41
N ASN A 698 26.46 7.13 21.45
CA ASN A 698 27.09 8.22 20.72
C ASN A 698 26.13 9.37 20.48
N LEU A 699 26.69 10.54 20.25
CA LEU A 699 25.98 11.77 19.85
C LEU A 699 26.35 12.11 18.41
N THR A 700 25.40 12.63 17.65
CA THR A 700 25.60 13.01 16.25
C THR A 700 25.60 14.52 16.04
N PRO A 701 26.10 15.02 14.89
CA PRO A 701 25.98 16.41 14.48
C PRO A 701 24.54 16.93 14.52
N ASP A 702 23.57 16.09 14.16
CA ASP A 702 22.14 16.41 14.07
C ASP A 702 21.42 16.41 15.43
N LYS A 703 22.17 16.57 16.51
CA LYS A 703 21.66 16.60 17.89
C LYS A 703 21.01 15.32 18.41
N ILE A 704 21.36 14.17 17.85
CA ILE A 704 20.77 12.87 18.21
C ILE A 704 21.68 12.12 19.18
N VAL A 705 21.14 11.68 20.32
CA VAL A 705 21.70 10.63 21.17
C VAL A 705 21.26 9.26 20.65
N ARG A 706 22.21 8.35 20.46
CA ARG A 706 21.96 6.99 19.97
C ARG A 706 22.44 5.97 20.98
N PHE A 707 21.60 4.98 21.25
CA PHE A 707 21.95 3.81 22.04
C PHE A 707 21.76 2.55 21.20
N PHE A 708 22.86 1.84 20.98
CA PHE A 708 22.88 0.56 20.29
C PHE A 708 23.29 -0.54 21.25
N SER A 709 22.61 -1.68 21.20
CA SER A 709 22.94 -2.84 22.02
C SER A 709 22.59 -4.16 21.32
N GLY A 710 23.37 -5.21 21.53
CA GLY A 710 23.12 -6.52 20.92
C GLY A 710 24.31 -7.46 21.00
N SER A 711 24.30 -8.50 20.15
CA SER A 711 25.23 -9.63 20.22
C SER A 711 26.64 -9.27 19.75
N GLY A 712 26.75 -8.22 18.91
CA GLY A 712 27.96 -7.88 18.17
C GLY A 712 27.83 -8.24 16.68
N ASP A 713 28.94 -8.27 15.93
CA ASP A 713 28.98 -8.68 14.50
C ASP A 713 28.03 -7.93 13.55
N GLY A 714 27.51 -6.77 13.96
CA GLY A 714 26.55 -5.98 13.21
C GLY A 714 25.07 -6.26 13.52
N GLU A 715 24.79 -7.18 14.45
CA GLU A 715 23.45 -7.43 15.02
C GLU A 715 23.26 -6.54 16.26
N LEU A 716 22.68 -5.36 16.04
CA LEU A 716 22.43 -4.36 17.08
C LEU A 716 21.03 -3.80 16.94
N ASP A 717 20.37 -3.67 18.08
CA ASP A 717 19.13 -2.92 18.20
C ASP A 717 19.48 -1.48 18.57
N GLY A 718 18.88 -0.53 17.87
CA GLY A 718 19.14 0.90 18.03
C GLY A 718 17.92 1.65 18.50
N VAL A 719 18.09 2.56 19.45
CA VAL A 719 17.11 3.57 19.83
C VAL A 719 17.78 4.94 19.77
N THR A 720 17.06 5.95 19.29
CA THR A 720 17.63 7.28 19.02
C THR A 720 16.67 8.36 19.44
N GLU A 721 17.18 9.40 20.08
CA GLU A 721 16.39 10.52 20.61
C GLU A 721 17.17 11.82 20.42
N TYR A 722 16.50 12.97 20.34
CA TYR A 722 17.14 14.28 20.39
C TYR A 722 17.54 14.62 21.83
N TYR A 723 18.77 15.12 22.02
CA TYR A 723 19.10 15.66 23.34
C TYR A 723 18.36 16.99 23.58
N PRO A 724 18.09 17.37 24.85
CA PRO A 724 17.40 18.62 25.16
C PRO A 724 18.10 19.84 24.54
N SER A 725 17.32 20.80 24.04
CA SER A 725 17.86 22.01 23.39
C SER A 725 18.78 22.85 24.29
N ASP A 726 18.68 22.68 25.61
CA ASP A 726 19.51 23.33 26.63
C ASP A 726 20.64 22.43 27.21
N ALA A 727 20.92 21.28 26.59
CA ALA A 727 21.90 20.30 27.07
C ALA A 727 23.35 20.81 27.14
N ASP A 728 23.67 21.93 26.47
CA ASP A 728 24.95 22.62 26.54
C ASP A 728 25.07 23.56 27.75
N GLN A 729 23.92 23.95 28.32
CA GLN A 729 23.83 24.92 29.41
C GLN A 729 23.75 24.25 30.79
N ARG A 730 23.24 23.01 30.86
CA ARG A 730 23.03 22.28 32.12
C ARG A 730 23.54 20.85 32.08
N TRP A 731 23.60 20.23 33.27
CA TRP A 731 23.77 18.79 33.38
C TRP A 731 22.44 18.09 33.08
N VAL A 732 22.52 17.03 32.28
CA VAL A 732 21.39 16.17 31.89
C VAL A 732 21.68 14.75 32.35
N HIS A 733 20.73 14.12 33.01
CA HIS A 733 20.87 12.71 33.37
C HIS A 733 20.38 11.83 32.21
N TYR A 734 21.22 10.89 31.79
CA TYR A 734 20.86 9.89 30.81
C TYR A 734 20.88 8.50 31.44
N ALA A 735 19.86 7.69 31.13
CA ALA A 735 19.93 6.25 31.33
C ALA A 735 19.56 5.50 30.05
N PHE A 736 20.30 4.46 29.75
CA PHE A 736 20.16 3.62 28.57
C PHE A 736 19.88 2.21 29.04
N VAL A 737 18.68 1.70 28.76
CA VAL A 737 18.20 0.44 29.31
C VAL A 737 17.86 -0.50 28.16
N LYS A 738 18.38 -1.73 28.23
CA LYS A 738 18.08 -2.81 27.31
C LYS A 738 17.50 -3.97 28.08
N ASP A 739 16.38 -4.49 27.61
CA ASP A 739 15.75 -5.74 28.04
C ASP A 739 15.33 -6.56 26.82
N ALA A 740 16.24 -7.41 26.34
CA ALA A 740 15.98 -8.26 25.18
C ALA A 740 14.82 -9.25 25.42
N GLY A 741 14.64 -9.72 26.66
CA GLY A 741 13.55 -10.62 27.03
C GLY A 741 12.17 -9.96 26.96
N ALA A 742 12.11 -8.64 27.14
CA ALA A 742 10.92 -7.82 26.92
C ALA A 742 10.88 -7.18 25.52
N SER A 743 11.84 -7.51 24.65
CA SER A 743 12.01 -6.94 23.31
C SER A 743 12.05 -5.40 23.33
N LYS A 744 12.77 -4.81 24.29
CA LYS A 744 12.73 -3.37 24.55
C LYS A 744 14.11 -2.76 24.76
N ALA A 745 14.35 -1.60 24.16
CA ALA A 745 15.45 -0.71 24.50
C ALA A 745 14.89 0.71 24.72
N THR A 746 15.41 1.43 25.71
CA THR A 746 14.85 2.73 26.12
C THR A 746 15.95 3.72 26.46
N ILE A 747 15.78 4.95 25.98
CA ILE A 747 16.54 6.12 26.44
C ILE A 747 15.67 6.84 27.46
N TYR A 748 16.25 7.13 28.62
CA TYR A 748 15.66 8.00 29.63
C TYR A 748 16.46 9.29 29.72
N ILE A 749 15.76 10.42 29.81
CA ILE A 749 16.33 11.76 29.97
C ILE A 749 15.73 12.38 31.23
N ASP A 750 16.59 12.84 32.14
CA ASP A 750 16.22 13.44 33.43
C ASP A 750 15.25 12.60 34.28
N GLY A 751 15.33 11.27 34.12
CA GLY A 751 14.54 10.31 34.88
C GLY A 751 13.24 9.85 34.20
N LEU A 752 12.85 10.47 33.08
CA LEU A 752 11.66 10.12 32.31
C LEU A 752 12.04 9.31 31.06
N PRO A 753 11.19 8.36 30.62
CA PRO A 753 11.39 7.70 29.32
C PRO A 753 11.25 8.76 28.22
N ALA A 754 12.25 8.85 27.35
CA ALA A 754 12.25 9.76 26.21
C ALA A 754 11.86 9.01 24.93
N GLU A 755 12.56 7.91 24.63
CA GLU A 755 12.28 7.09 23.44
C GLU A 755 12.39 5.59 23.74
N ILE A 756 11.55 4.79 23.07
CA ILE A 756 11.48 3.34 23.24
C ILE A 756 11.50 2.64 21.88
N ASN A 757 12.50 1.78 21.66
CA ASN A 757 12.45 0.80 20.58
C ASN A 757 11.75 -0.48 21.07
N TYR A 758 10.55 -0.71 20.54
CA TYR A 758 9.82 -1.97 20.64
C TYR A 758 10.26 -2.90 19.49
N GLY A 759 10.78 -4.08 19.84
CA GLY A 759 11.40 -5.02 18.89
C GLY A 759 12.91 -5.17 19.11
N ALA A 760 13.47 -4.53 20.14
CA ALA A 760 14.87 -4.73 20.51
C ALA A 760 15.05 -6.05 21.28
N ASP A 761 15.09 -7.18 20.57
CA ASP A 761 15.16 -8.55 21.12
C ASP A 761 16.53 -9.22 20.98
N THR A 762 17.53 -8.54 20.42
CA THR A 762 18.88 -9.07 20.26
C THR A 762 19.57 -9.18 21.63
N GLU A 763 19.96 -10.39 22.02
CA GLU A 763 20.73 -10.69 23.25
C GLU A 763 22.16 -10.12 23.18
N ILE A 764 22.73 -9.77 24.33
CA ILE A 764 24.10 -9.30 24.48
C ILE A 764 25.00 -10.44 24.95
N ILE A 765 26.11 -10.71 24.23
CA ILE A 765 27.06 -11.75 24.63
C ILE A 765 28.14 -11.13 25.52
N GLY A 766 27.79 -10.71 26.73
CA GLY A 766 28.67 -9.96 27.63
C GLY A 766 29.99 -10.68 27.96
N SER A 767 29.98 -12.01 28.00
CA SER A 767 31.18 -12.83 28.21
C SER A 767 32.26 -12.73 27.12
N GLU A 768 31.90 -12.20 25.94
CA GLU A 768 32.82 -12.01 24.82
C GLU A 768 33.33 -10.57 24.69
N ILE A 769 32.83 -9.63 25.50
CA ILE A 769 33.30 -8.25 25.53
C ILE A 769 34.73 -8.23 26.10
N VAL A 770 35.69 -7.71 25.31
CA VAL A 770 37.11 -7.67 25.69
C VAL A 770 37.50 -6.35 26.34
N ASN A 771 36.85 -5.26 25.97
CA ASN A 771 37.08 -3.93 26.56
C ASN A 771 35.84 -3.05 26.36
N ALA A 772 35.76 -2.03 27.19
CA ALA A 772 34.89 -0.88 26.95
C ALA A 772 35.65 0.43 27.09
N SER A 773 35.03 1.53 26.68
CA SER A 773 35.61 2.86 26.71
C SER A 773 34.60 3.92 27.14
N LEU A 774 35.10 4.98 27.79
CA LEU A 774 34.40 6.24 28.05
C LEU A 774 35.17 7.37 27.36
N GLY A 775 34.51 8.14 26.50
CA GLY A 775 35.10 9.27 25.78
C GLY A 775 35.65 8.98 24.38
N GLY A 776 35.45 7.75 23.87
CA GLY A 776 35.55 7.45 22.44
C GLY A 776 36.83 6.76 21.93
N VAL A 777 36.98 6.75 20.59
CA VAL A 777 37.78 5.79 19.79
C VAL A 777 39.21 6.27 19.44
N ARG A 778 40.03 5.36 18.89
CA ARG A 778 41.29 5.65 18.17
C ARG A 778 41.10 5.55 16.64
N GLU A 779 41.47 6.63 15.94
CA GLU A 779 41.70 6.82 14.47
C GLU A 779 40.62 7.51 13.58
N GLY A 780 40.99 8.70 13.08
CA GLY A 780 40.97 9.04 11.65
C GLY A 780 39.70 9.65 11.03
N THR A 781 38.51 9.33 11.52
CA THR A 781 37.24 9.83 10.92
C THR A 781 36.16 10.26 11.91
N TRP A 782 36.20 9.82 13.16
CA TRP A 782 35.19 10.14 14.19
C TRP A 782 35.83 10.91 15.34
N SER A 783 35.15 11.92 15.86
CA SER A 783 35.63 12.74 16.97
C SER A 783 35.47 12.01 18.31
N ARG A 784 36.50 12.16 19.15
CA ARG A 784 36.44 11.78 20.56
C ARG A 784 35.40 12.64 21.27
N MET A 785 34.95 12.18 22.43
CA MET A 785 34.05 12.99 23.22
C MET A 785 34.71 14.31 23.57
N GLU A 786 33.97 15.38 23.37
CA GLU A 786 34.19 16.66 24.03
C GLU A 786 33.01 16.86 25.02
N GLY A 787 33.21 17.58 26.12
CA GLY A 787 32.17 17.83 27.13
C GLY A 787 32.36 17.06 28.43
N ASP A 788 31.45 17.29 29.36
CA ASP A 788 31.60 16.89 30.75
C ASP A 788 30.78 15.63 31.07
N MET A 789 31.34 14.74 31.88
CA MET A 789 30.72 13.48 32.32
C MET A 789 30.89 13.29 33.83
N ASP A 790 29.84 12.83 34.49
CA ASP A 790 29.84 12.52 35.93
C ASP A 790 28.97 11.28 36.26
N GLU A 791 29.21 10.65 37.41
CA GLU A 791 28.43 9.53 37.98
C GLU A 791 28.07 8.38 37.01
N VAL A 792 29.03 7.85 36.27
CA VAL A 792 28.79 6.72 35.37
C VAL A 792 28.56 5.43 36.15
N GLN A 793 27.44 4.78 35.92
CA GLN A 793 27.04 3.53 36.56
C GLN A 793 26.57 2.51 35.52
N ILE A 794 26.97 1.24 35.68
CA ILE A 794 26.57 0.14 34.79
C ILE A 794 25.97 -0.99 35.63
N TYR A 795 24.88 -1.58 35.16
CA TYR A 795 24.16 -2.68 35.80
C TYR A 795 23.92 -3.84 34.83
N ASP A 796 23.84 -5.07 35.34
CA ASP A 796 23.56 -6.28 34.54
C ASP A 796 22.08 -6.68 34.47
N TYR A 797 21.18 -5.72 34.72
CA TYR A 797 19.74 -5.85 34.58
C TYR A 797 19.14 -4.56 34.04
N ALA A 798 17.88 -4.65 33.60
CA ALA A 798 17.10 -3.51 33.16
C ALA A 798 16.57 -2.74 34.38
N LEU A 799 17.08 -1.51 34.60
CA LEU A 799 16.62 -0.65 35.69
C LEU A 799 15.15 -0.31 35.52
N ALA A 800 14.38 -0.40 36.61
CA ALA A 800 13.00 0.05 36.63
C ALA A 800 12.92 1.60 36.63
N PRO A 801 11.82 2.20 36.16
CA PRO A 801 11.65 3.65 36.18
C PRO A 801 11.91 4.31 37.55
N ALA A 802 11.47 3.68 38.64
CA ALA A 802 11.74 4.16 40.00
C ALA A 802 13.24 4.24 40.34
N GLU A 803 14.03 3.30 39.84
CA GLU A 803 15.48 3.23 40.03
C GLU A 803 16.20 4.30 39.21
N ILE A 804 15.69 4.59 38.02
CA ILE A 804 16.20 5.66 37.16
C ILE A 804 15.90 7.04 37.76
N LEU A 805 14.70 7.24 38.32
CA LEU A 805 14.36 8.48 39.06
C LEU A 805 15.31 8.73 40.23
N TYR A 806 15.68 7.67 40.97
CA TYR A 806 16.67 7.77 42.04
C TYR A 806 18.04 8.25 41.53
N LEU A 807 18.50 7.71 40.38
CA LEU A 807 19.77 8.11 39.77
C LEU A 807 19.75 9.52 39.16
N ALA A 808 18.58 9.97 38.72
CA ALA A 808 18.31 11.32 38.23
C ALA A 808 18.12 12.36 39.35
N ASP A 809 18.20 11.98 40.63
CA ASP A 809 17.88 12.82 41.80
C ASP A 809 16.44 13.40 41.77
N VAL A 810 15.50 12.65 41.18
CA VAL A 810 14.08 12.99 41.12
C VAL A 810 13.32 12.19 42.17
N SER A 811 12.87 12.84 43.24
CA SER A 811 12.26 12.14 44.39
C SER A 811 10.97 11.36 44.06
N SER A 812 10.16 11.90 43.15
CA SER A 812 8.95 11.26 42.63
C SER A 812 8.48 12.04 41.42
N THR A 813 7.84 11.35 40.47
CA THR A 813 7.13 11.99 39.37
C THR A 813 5.89 11.19 39.02
N THR A 814 4.92 11.84 38.39
CA THR A 814 3.88 11.13 37.65
C THR A 814 4.48 10.71 36.32
N ILE A 815 4.38 9.43 35.99
CA ILE A 815 4.59 8.98 34.62
C ILE A 815 3.22 9.02 33.94
N PRO A 816 3.05 9.82 32.87
CA PRO A 816 1.79 9.87 32.14
C PRO A 816 1.45 8.50 31.55
N LEU A 817 0.20 8.33 31.13
CA LEU A 817 -0.18 7.16 30.35
C LEU A 817 0.74 7.05 29.11
N PRO A 818 1.22 5.85 28.76
CA PRO A 818 2.04 5.65 27.56
C PRO A 818 1.33 6.13 26.28
N ASP A 819 0.00 6.10 26.30
CA ASP A 819 -0.90 6.68 25.32
C ASP A 819 -2.21 7.09 26.04
N ASN A 820 -2.66 8.32 25.80
CA ASN A 820 -3.79 8.94 26.48
C ASN A 820 -5.06 9.00 25.62
N SER A 821 -5.05 8.42 24.41
CA SER A 821 -6.16 8.50 23.46
C SER A 821 -7.48 7.95 24.02
N ALA A 822 -7.45 6.83 24.75
CA ALA A 822 -8.64 6.24 25.35
C ALA A 822 -9.06 6.83 26.72
N ASP A 823 -8.32 7.81 27.25
CA ASP A 823 -8.67 8.58 28.46
C ASP A 823 -9.51 9.82 28.07
N VAL A 824 -10.69 9.55 27.51
CA VAL A 824 -11.57 10.58 26.89
C VAL A 824 -12.06 11.60 27.92
N ASP A 825 -12.12 11.24 29.21
CA ASP A 825 -12.50 12.17 30.26
C ASP A 825 -11.33 12.91 30.93
N ASP A 826 -10.09 12.70 30.43
CA ASP A 826 -8.83 13.29 30.92
C ASP A 826 -8.66 13.08 32.44
N SER A 827 -9.10 11.92 32.95
CA SER A 827 -9.01 11.57 34.37
C SER A 827 -7.66 10.96 34.76
N GLY A 828 -6.85 10.59 33.77
CA GLY A 828 -5.63 9.81 33.94
C GLY A 828 -5.91 8.35 34.25
N GLU A 829 -7.12 7.84 34.00
CA GLU A 829 -7.53 6.46 34.26
C GLU A 829 -8.47 5.93 33.17
N ILE A 830 -8.06 4.94 32.38
CA ILE A 830 -8.92 4.37 31.32
C ILE A 830 -9.91 3.37 31.93
N ASN A 831 -11.18 3.75 32.02
CA ASN A 831 -12.19 3.01 32.78
C ASN A 831 -13.65 3.18 32.24
N LEU A 832 -14.64 2.91 33.11
CA LEU A 832 -16.07 2.85 32.73
C LEU A 832 -16.64 4.20 32.27
N PRO A 833 -16.35 5.32 32.95
CA PRO A 833 -16.51 6.67 32.41
C PRO A 833 -16.10 6.84 30.95
N ASP A 834 -14.88 6.47 30.55
CA ASP A 834 -14.40 6.61 29.17
C ASP A 834 -15.21 5.76 28.21
N TYR A 835 -15.45 4.49 28.57
CA TYR A 835 -16.32 3.61 27.78
C TYR A 835 -17.73 4.19 27.61
N ALA A 836 -18.27 4.88 28.61
CA ALA A 836 -19.60 5.47 28.54
C ALA A 836 -19.65 6.68 27.60
N LEU A 837 -18.55 7.43 27.47
CA LEU A 837 -18.40 8.49 26.47
C LEU A 837 -18.29 7.87 25.08
N MET A 838 -17.42 6.87 24.90
CA MET A 838 -17.26 6.17 23.62
C MET A 838 -18.58 5.55 23.12
N ALA A 839 -19.30 4.84 23.99
CA ALA A 839 -20.58 4.25 23.65
C ALA A 839 -21.69 5.28 23.35
N GLY A 840 -21.51 6.55 23.73
CA GLY A 840 -22.39 7.66 23.37
C GLY A 840 -22.28 8.03 21.89
N GLU A 841 -21.10 7.85 21.31
CA GLU A 841 -20.77 8.18 19.92
C GLU A 841 -20.81 6.97 18.98
N TRP A 842 -21.28 5.81 19.46
CA TRP A 842 -21.30 4.55 18.70
C TRP A 842 -21.96 4.68 17.31
N LEU A 843 -21.23 4.26 16.28
CA LEU A 843 -21.55 4.34 14.84
C LEU A 843 -21.71 5.78 14.30
N GLN A 844 -21.25 6.79 15.03
CA GLN A 844 -21.18 8.14 14.49
C GLN A 844 -19.92 8.29 13.64
N THR A 845 -20.06 9.03 12.55
CA THR A 845 -18.93 9.48 11.75
C THR A 845 -18.50 10.84 12.25
N GLU A 846 -17.24 10.97 12.61
CA GLU A 846 -16.68 12.20 13.14
C GLU A 846 -15.87 12.90 12.04
N LEU A 847 -16.27 14.13 11.72
CA LEU A 847 -15.66 14.92 10.65
C LEU A 847 -15.23 16.27 11.21
N TRP A 848 -14.14 16.80 10.66
CA TRP A 848 -13.65 18.14 10.97
C TRP A 848 -13.63 19.05 9.73
N PRO A 849 -14.08 20.31 9.84
CA PRO A 849 -14.88 20.85 10.95
C PRO A 849 -16.24 20.14 11.06
N GLU A 850 -16.90 20.24 12.23
CA GLU A 850 -18.21 19.60 12.43
C GLU A 850 -19.23 20.13 11.40
N PRO A 851 -19.90 19.25 10.64
CA PRO A 851 -20.87 19.68 9.64
C PRO A 851 -22.02 20.49 10.25
N LEU A 852 -22.38 21.61 9.62
CA LEU A 852 -23.50 22.45 10.02
C LEU A 852 -24.85 21.83 9.61
N TYR A 853 -25.31 20.78 10.29
CA TYR A 853 -26.62 20.16 10.05
C TYR A 853 -27.81 20.97 10.59
#